data_AF-A0A929KH88-F1
#
_entry.id   AF-A0A929KH88-F1
#
_cell.length_a   1.000
_cell.length_b   1.000
_cell.length_c   1.000
_cell.angle_alpha   90.00
_cell.angle_beta   90.00
_cell.angle_gamma   90.00
#
_symmetry.space_group_name_H-M   'P 1'
#
loop_
_entity.id
_entity.type
_entity.pdbx_description
1 polymer ?
#
loop_
_entity_poly.entity_id
_entity_poly.type
_entity_poly.pdbx_seq_one_letter_code
_entity_poly.pdbx_strand_id
1 'polypeptide(L)'
;MKMIRRPVVGLLLMYLLLAFTPAKAFQDDEKQSMARVKQMAEKLIATGYSAGQAYQEIWIRDFNTFAGLACHVNDTKEIRQILINFLKFQQNDGAIVDGYVAVDKKEKYQYYYAKSLPGYAAHKNTIETDQESSLLQAVKKYIDFTGDTAFLQEVVDGKTVSARLENALLFLYNKRFSKKYGLIWGGTTADWGDVQPENKVGIVLDEHSNLAIDIYDNAMLVIALEGYTSLLKHDPQRKSFWLKRLQDLRKNIRTHLWDAKNQKFKPHIYLLNSPFPKDFNENAIYYHGGTAVAIQAGLLSKKEVLAAYHKMLDNQQKAGAASIGLTLYPAYPKGYFLHPILTYPYTYQNGGDWTWFGARMVTQLVRYGYIEEAKAALKPMLDRTIKYNDFNEWFLMDNTPAPGTGSYRGTAGVLWEAIVALEQQAGNGGGLEVDYVNTTIGTAHRGFRDDVEGGGTFPCVNRPFAMTNFIPQTTQNKMGLGPYLYERDTIIGFLATHQPMLWMGDYGYVSVMPQVGKLKVMPKERGMHFSHDREVAKPYYYSTELNNEAGQLIKAETSAASRAALYRFTFPESKDSRFVIQGINLAPELTDSDNDFTERLRILKGYVFVDTVRNCIIGYNPDRHATQLGPPLPNFKGYFVIQFDKRFNSFGTWDNGITTAGQTEQYGTRMGAYVNFETKANEVVKVKVATSFISVEQALENLNQEIPHWDFDAVVAATREAWQQQLRKIKIDQVTAEQRTVFYTALFHTMLFPREFSEYGRYYSAFDDKIHAGVSYNDFSLWDTFRAQHPLMTLLHPERVNPMVRSLLQMYQEGGWLPKWPNPGYTNIMIGTHADAMISDAYVKGFRGYNVNLAWEAMMKNATVAPEKDLEKKWGGRDIWTGIEARAGLSGFLKYGYVPGGEVIGESVSRTIEFGIDDWCIAQVAKSMGKPKVYQELIKRSKYYKNLYNPATGFMAPKDRFGNWVSNVDEGFTEGTKWTYLFGAMHDVPGMVKLFGGPEVFAKKLDENFQGNHYRHDNEPGHHYAYLYNYADQPWKTQELLRKYTSTNNYRNAPMGINGNDDCGQTSAWYIFSVMGFYPLVPASNQYVIGAAQFPSLKIEVQKGKYFEVKSGNLSEKNRYVKAVFLNGIKLRSFLISHAAIVNGGVLEFVMTDQPSESFK
;
A
#
# COMPACT_ATOMS: atom_id res chain seq x y z
N MET A 1 -14.07 21.69 65.99
CA MET A 1 -14.33 23.12 66.31
C MET A 1 -15.06 23.76 65.13
N LYS A 2 -16.07 24.57 65.40
CA LYS A 2 -17.17 24.97 64.52
C LYS A 2 -16.81 26.01 63.43
N MET A 3 -17.48 25.83 62.28
CA MET A 3 -18.03 26.81 61.30
C MET A 3 -17.04 27.68 60.50
N ILE A 4 -17.19 27.92 59.19
CA ILE A 4 -18.32 28.59 58.49
C ILE A 4 -18.40 28.13 57.02
N ARG A 5 -19.61 27.95 56.44
CA ARG A 5 -19.83 27.98 54.97
C ARG A 5 -21.30 28.23 54.55
N ARG A 6 -21.43 29.09 53.52
CA ARG A 6 -22.46 29.24 52.45
C ARG A 6 -23.75 30.03 52.76
N PRO A 7 -24.43 30.64 51.74
CA PRO A 7 -24.44 30.27 50.30
C PRO A 7 -24.33 31.39 49.24
N VAL A 8 -23.85 31.02 48.05
CA VAL A 8 -24.09 31.69 46.76
C VAL A 8 -24.51 30.61 45.76
N VAL A 9 -25.80 30.59 45.38
CA VAL A 9 -26.39 29.65 44.38
C VAL A 9 -27.10 30.43 43.26
N GLY A 10 -26.83 31.74 43.11
CA GLY A 10 -27.48 32.57 42.09
C GLY A 10 -26.76 32.68 40.74
N LEU A 11 -25.43 32.46 40.68
CA LEU A 11 -24.63 32.76 39.48
C LEU A 11 -24.24 31.55 38.61
N LEU A 12 -24.43 30.32 39.07
CA LEU A 12 -24.02 29.13 38.30
C LEU A 12 -25.05 28.66 37.25
N LEU A 13 -26.34 29.05 37.38
CA LEU A 13 -27.36 28.59 36.42
C LEU A 13 -27.31 29.33 35.08
N MET A 14 -26.76 30.55 35.03
CA MET A 14 -26.71 31.33 33.80
C MET A 14 -25.54 30.95 32.88
N TYR A 15 -24.48 30.32 33.42
CA TYR A 15 -23.37 29.75 32.63
C TYR A 15 -23.65 28.33 32.09
N LEU A 16 -24.63 27.62 32.66
CA LEU A 16 -25.00 26.26 32.23
C LEU A 16 -26.05 26.20 31.11
N LEU A 17 -26.74 27.32 30.82
CA LEU A 17 -27.78 27.40 29.79
C LEU A 17 -27.33 28.02 28.46
N LEU A 18 -26.11 28.56 28.37
CA LEU A 18 -25.51 29.07 27.13
C LEU A 18 -24.45 28.12 26.51
N ALA A 19 -24.23 26.94 27.11
CA ALA A 19 -23.26 25.93 26.64
C ALA A 19 -23.91 24.76 25.86
N PHE A 20 -25.20 24.87 25.50
CA PHE A 20 -25.93 23.85 24.74
C PHE A 20 -26.60 24.44 23.48
N THR A 21 -25.83 25.09 22.63
CA THR A 21 -26.01 24.89 21.19
C THR A 21 -25.24 23.62 20.82
N PRO A 22 -25.88 22.58 20.25
CA PRO A 22 -25.20 21.32 20.03
C PRO A 22 -24.10 21.54 18.98
N ALA A 23 -22.87 21.08 19.25
CA ALA A 23 -21.77 21.04 18.26
C ALA A 23 -22.20 20.38 16.92
N LYS A 24 -23.26 19.55 16.99
CA LYS A 24 -23.96 18.95 15.85
C LYS A 24 -24.57 19.98 14.87
N ALA A 25 -25.14 21.08 15.37
CA ALA A 25 -25.76 22.11 14.53
C ALA A 25 -24.73 22.95 13.76
N PHE A 26 -23.53 23.18 14.33
CA PHE A 26 -22.42 23.83 13.63
C PHE A 26 -21.80 22.91 12.56
N GLN A 27 -21.67 21.61 12.84
CA GLN A 27 -21.19 20.60 11.88
C GLN A 27 -22.15 20.41 10.69
N ASP A 28 -23.46 20.48 10.93
CA ASP A 28 -24.48 20.36 9.88
C ASP A 28 -24.49 21.59 8.94
N ASP A 29 -24.18 22.79 9.44
CA ASP A 29 -24.11 24.03 8.65
C ASP A 29 -22.87 24.11 7.74
N GLU A 30 -21.70 23.66 8.24
CA GLU A 30 -20.46 23.61 7.45
C GLU A 30 -20.58 22.60 6.29
N LYS A 31 -21.14 21.42 6.57
CA LYS A 31 -21.38 20.37 5.56
C LYS A 31 -22.36 20.84 4.49
N GLN A 32 -23.42 21.56 4.87
CA GLN A 32 -24.36 22.16 3.93
C GLN A 32 -23.68 23.25 3.08
N SER A 33 -22.84 24.09 3.69
CA SER A 33 -22.09 25.13 2.99
C SER A 33 -21.13 24.56 1.95
N MET A 34 -20.36 23.53 2.31
CA MET A 34 -19.47 22.82 1.37
C MET A 34 -20.26 22.18 0.23
N ALA A 35 -21.34 21.45 0.52
CA ALA A 35 -22.17 20.82 -0.51
C ALA A 35 -22.78 21.86 -1.48
N ARG A 36 -23.26 22.98 -0.95
CA ARG A 36 -23.83 24.08 -1.75
C ARG A 36 -22.77 24.71 -2.67
N VAL A 37 -21.61 25.07 -2.14
CA VAL A 37 -20.52 25.68 -2.93
C VAL A 37 -20.01 24.70 -3.98
N LYS A 38 -19.86 23.42 -3.65
CA LYS A 38 -19.48 22.37 -4.59
C LYS A 38 -20.45 22.28 -5.77
N GLN A 39 -21.75 22.25 -5.50
CA GLN A 39 -22.79 22.23 -6.53
C GLN A 39 -22.79 23.51 -7.38
N MET A 40 -22.56 24.67 -6.76
CA MET A 40 -22.40 25.94 -7.50
C MET A 40 -21.21 25.87 -8.46
N ALA A 41 -20.08 25.30 -8.04
CA ALA A 41 -18.88 25.17 -8.86
C ALA A 41 -19.12 24.25 -10.06
N GLU A 42 -19.69 23.07 -9.82
CA GLU A 42 -20.07 22.11 -10.86
C GLU A 42 -21.00 22.74 -11.90
N LYS A 43 -22.02 23.48 -11.43
CA LYS A 43 -22.96 24.20 -12.31
C LYS A 43 -22.27 25.28 -13.14
N LEU A 44 -21.35 26.06 -12.55
CA LEU A 44 -20.63 27.10 -13.27
C LEU A 44 -19.70 26.51 -14.34
N ILE A 45 -18.92 25.49 -14.01
CA ILE A 45 -17.98 24.86 -14.97
C ILE A 45 -18.74 24.21 -16.13
N ALA A 46 -19.91 23.63 -15.89
CA ALA A 46 -20.75 23.07 -16.95
C ALA A 46 -21.15 24.08 -18.05
N THR A 47 -21.07 25.39 -17.80
CA THR A 47 -21.47 26.43 -18.77
C THR A 47 -20.39 26.85 -19.77
N GLY A 48 -19.12 26.46 -19.58
CA GLY A 48 -18.05 26.84 -20.50
C GLY A 48 -16.66 26.88 -19.86
N TYR A 49 -15.68 27.42 -20.60
CA TYR A 49 -14.25 27.27 -20.29
C TYR A 49 -13.43 28.57 -20.26
N SER A 50 -14.06 29.73 -20.48
CA SER A 50 -13.37 31.01 -20.26
C SER A 50 -13.13 31.25 -18.77
N ALA A 51 -12.17 32.11 -18.42
CA ALA A 51 -11.81 32.33 -17.02
C ALA A 51 -12.97 32.89 -16.16
N GLY A 52 -13.83 33.73 -16.73
CA GLY A 52 -14.99 34.33 -16.04
C GLY A 52 -15.84 35.21 -16.96
N GLN A 53 -16.80 35.95 -16.41
CA GLN A 53 -17.74 36.76 -17.19
C GLN A 53 -17.07 37.86 -18.04
N ALA A 54 -15.95 38.40 -17.57
CA ALA A 54 -15.17 39.41 -18.28
C ALA A 54 -14.26 38.85 -19.38
N TYR A 55 -14.11 37.53 -19.49
CA TYR A 55 -13.13 36.88 -20.36
C TYR A 55 -13.80 36.17 -21.53
N GLN A 56 -13.36 36.48 -22.76
CA GLN A 56 -13.82 35.79 -23.97
C GLN A 56 -12.91 34.61 -24.35
N GLU A 57 -11.67 34.61 -23.88
CA GLU A 57 -10.66 33.62 -24.21
C GLU A 57 -10.64 32.44 -23.22
N ILE A 58 -10.11 31.31 -23.70
CA ILE A 58 -9.70 30.21 -22.83
C ILE A 58 -8.23 30.41 -22.50
N TRP A 59 -7.93 30.63 -21.23
CA TRP A 59 -6.59 30.88 -20.70
C TRP A 59 -6.03 29.60 -20.07
N ILE A 60 -4.80 29.19 -20.42
CA ILE A 60 -4.27 27.89 -19.97
C ILE A 60 -4.01 27.86 -18.46
N ARG A 61 -3.62 29.00 -17.88
CA ARG A 61 -3.31 29.16 -16.46
C ARG A 61 -4.56 28.99 -15.61
N ASP A 62 -5.63 29.67 -15.99
CA ASP A 62 -6.95 29.53 -15.39
C ASP A 62 -7.51 28.14 -15.65
N PHE A 63 -7.47 27.64 -16.89
CA PHE A 63 -7.98 26.31 -17.23
C PHE A 63 -7.33 25.21 -16.39
N ASN A 64 -6.01 25.28 -16.15
CA ASN A 64 -5.31 24.32 -15.28
C ASN A 64 -5.91 24.25 -13.86
N THR A 65 -6.42 25.36 -13.31
CA THR A 65 -7.00 25.39 -11.96
C THR A 65 -8.31 24.61 -11.85
N PHE A 66 -9.06 24.45 -12.94
CA PHE A 66 -10.35 23.76 -12.95
C PHE A 66 -10.42 22.60 -13.96
N ALA A 67 -9.33 22.23 -14.63
CA ALA A 67 -9.31 21.16 -15.63
C ALA A 67 -9.82 19.81 -15.09
N GLY A 68 -9.51 19.49 -13.83
CA GLY A 68 -10.03 18.28 -13.17
C GLY A 68 -11.54 18.31 -12.99
N LEU A 69 -12.09 19.45 -12.51
CA LEU A 69 -13.53 19.67 -12.39
C LEU A 69 -14.22 19.69 -13.77
N ALA A 70 -13.60 20.29 -14.78
CA ALA A 70 -14.12 20.29 -16.14
C ALA A 70 -14.23 18.86 -16.71
N CYS A 71 -13.24 18.00 -16.46
CA CYS A 71 -13.35 16.58 -16.80
C CYS A 71 -14.47 15.87 -16.02
N HIS A 72 -14.79 16.34 -14.82
CA HIS A 72 -15.84 15.77 -13.98
C HIS A 72 -17.25 16.11 -14.48
N VAL A 73 -17.49 17.32 -14.99
CA VAL A 73 -18.85 17.79 -15.33
C VAL A 73 -19.14 17.94 -16.82
N ASN A 74 -18.12 17.94 -17.68
CA ASN A 74 -18.27 18.09 -19.13
C ASN A 74 -17.83 16.83 -19.91
N ASP A 75 -18.13 16.79 -21.22
CA ASP A 75 -17.59 15.76 -22.11
C ASP A 75 -16.06 15.89 -22.18
N THR A 76 -15.36 14.82 -21.82
CA THR A 76 -13.91 14.76 -21.80
C THR A 76 -13.30 14.93 -23.20
N LYS A 77 -14.07 14.70 -24.27
CA LYS A 77 -13.66 15.01 -25.66
C LYS A 77 -13.50 16.51 -25.89
N GLU A 78 -14.34 17.34 -25.28
CA GLU A 78 -14.23 18.81 -25.38
C GLU A 78 -12.97 19.28 -24.65
N ILE A 79 -12.68 18.72 -23.47
CA ILE A 79 -11.46 19.01 -22.71
C ILE A 79 -10.21 18.60 -23.48
N ARG A 80 -10.22 17.39 -24.06
CA ARG A 80 -9.16 16.90 -24.94
C ARG A 80 -8.93 17.86 -26.11
N GLN A 81 -10.00 18.36 -26.73
CA GLN A 81 -9.91 19.30 -27.85
C GLN A 81 -9.34 20.66 -27.43
N ILE A 82 -9.66 21.17 -26.24
CA ILE A 82 -9.06 22.39 -25.69
C ILE A 82 -7.55 22.23 -25.55
N LEU A 83 -7.09 21.11 -24.98
CA LEU A 83 -5.66 20.81 -24.82
C LEU A 83 -4.94 20.68 -26.18
N ILE A 84 -5.59 20.03 -27.16
CA ILE A 84 -5.08 19.97 -28.55
C ILE A 84 -4.97 21.37 -29.16
N ASN A 85 -5.93 22.26 -28.91
CA ASN A 85 -5.89 23.61 -29.47
C ASN A 85 -4.68 24.40 -28.97
N PHE A 86 -4.35 24.33 -27.68
CA PHE A 86 -3.11 24.92 -27.14
C PHE A 86 -1.86 24.33 -27.81
N LEU A 87 -1.84 23.01 -28.04
CA LEU A 87 -0.72 22.33 -28.70
C LEU A 87 -0.57 22.71 -30.19
N LYS A 88 -1.67 23.04 -30.88
CA LYS A 88 -1.65 23.55 -32.26
C LYS A 88 -1.12 24.98 -32.35
N PHE A 89 -1.36 25.79 -31.32
CA PHE A 89 -0.79 27.13 -31.20
C PHE A 89 0.64 27.17 -30.66
N GLN A 90 1.23 26.02 -30.30
CA GLN A 90 2.63 25.95 -29.85
C GLN A 90 3.58 26.50 -30.91
N GLN A 91 4.43 27.44 -30.52
CA GLN A 91 5.41 28.08 -31.39
C GLN A 91 6.57 27.14 -31.73
N ASN A 92 7.31 27.46 -32.80
CA ASN A 92 8.40 26.60 -33.30
C ASN A 92 9.53 26.37 -32.28
N ASP A 93 9.76 27.32 -31.38
CA ASP A 93 10.75 27.23 -30.31
C ASP A 93 10.22 26.52 -29.05
N GLY A 94 8.96 26.07 -29.07
CA GLY A 94 8.31 25.32 -28.00
C GLY A 94 7.37 26.17 -27.12
N ALA A 95 7.35 27.49 -27.27
CA ALA A 95 6.53 28.37 -26.45
C ALA A 95 5.03 28.07 -26.56
N ILE A 96 4.32 28.13 -25.43
CA ILE A 96 2.88 27.91 -25.33
C ILE A 96 2.17 29.26 -25.17
N VAL A 97 1.10 29.46 -25.94
CA VAL A 97 0.24 30.64 -25.86
C VAL A 97 -0.49 30.71 -24.52
N ASP A 98 -0.83 31.91 -24.08
CA ASP A 98 -1.52 32.15 -22.82
C ASP A 98 -3.01 31.87 -22.94
N GLY A 99 -3.64 32.46 -23.94
CA GLY A 99 -5.05 32.24 -24.26
C GLY A 99 -5.33 32.21 -25.76
N TYR A 100 -6.45 31.58 -26.13
CA TYR A 100 -6.97 31.60 -27.50
C TYR A 100 -8.47 31.92 -27.53
N VAL A 101 -8.90 32.52 -28.65
CA VAL A 101 -10.23 33.07 -28.85
C VAL A 101 -10.68 32.93 -30.31
N ALA A 102 -11.99 32.94 -30.55
CA ALA A 102 -12.52 32.99 -31.90
C ALA A 102 -12.13 34.33 -32.58
N VAL A 103 -11.79 34.29 -33.87
CA VAL A 103 -11.24 35.46 -34.61
C VAL A 103 -12.19 36.67 -34.62
N ASP A 104 -13.50 36.43 -34.59
CA ASP A 104 -14.55 37.45 -34.52
C ASP A 104 -14.68 38.12 -33.15
N LYS A 105 -14.03 37.55 -32.11
CA LYS A 105 -14.04 38.04 -30.72
C LYS A 105 -12.68 38.56 -30.25
N LYS A 106 -11.76 38.83 -31.18
CA LYS A 106 -10.41 39.33 -30.85
C LYS A 106 -10.44 40.71 -30.20
N GLU A 107 -9.52 40.93 -29.26
CA GLU A 107 -9.27 42.21 -28.62
C GLU A 107 -7.95 42.83 -29.13
N LYS A 108 -7.34 43.75 -28.37
CA LYS A 108 -6.11 44.47 -28.76
C LYS A 108 -4.84 43.75 -28.27
N TYR A 109 -4.63 42.51 -28.71
CA TYR A 109 -3.39 41.77 -28.47
C TYR A 109 -2.58 41.56 -29.77
N GLN A 110 -1.30 41.22 -29.60
CA GLN A 110 -0.51 40.64 -30.69
C GLN A 110 -0.88 39.15 -30.81
N TYR A 111 -1.56 38.79 -31.91
CA TYR A 111 -2.07 37.44 -32.13
C TYR A 111 -1.15 36.56 -33.00
N TYR A 112 -1.08 35.29 -32.60
CA TYR A 112 -0.53 34.15 -33.31
C TYR A 112 -1.67 33.36 -33.97
N TYR A 113 -1.40 32.81 -35.15
CA TYR A 113 -2.36 32.02 -35.93
C TYR A 113 -1.78 30.66 -36.26
N ALA A 114 -2.59 29.60 -36.09
CA ALA A 114 -2.24 28.25 -36.47
C ALA A 114 -2.97 27.89 -37.78
N LYS A 115 -2.23 27.38 -38.79
CA LYS A 115 -2.81 26.96 -40.08
C LYS A 115 -3.91 25.89 -39.90
N SER A 116 -3.77 25.06 -38.87
CA SER A 116 -4.69 23.98 -38.52
C SER A 116 -5.91 24.42 -37.68
N LEU A 117 -6.01 25.72 -37.33
CA LEU A 117 -7.12 26.35 -36.59
C LEU A 117 -7.44 27.76 -37.13
N PRO A 118 -7.93 27.89 -38.39
CA PRO A 118 -8.15 29.20 -39.00
C PRO A 118 -9.23 30.06 -38.33
N GLY A 119 -10.15 29.44 -37.56
CA GLY A 119 -11.21 30.14 -36.84
C GLY A 119 -10.80 30.75 -35.50
N TYR A 120 -9.55 30.54 -35.06
CA TYR A 120 -9.07 30.99 -33.76
C TYR A 120 -7.78 31.82 -33.88
N ALA A 121 -7.62 32.76 -32.95
CA ALA A 121 -6.41 33.55 -32.74
C ALA A 121 -5.93 33.36 -31.30
N ALA A 122 -4.61 33.31 -31.08
CA ALA A 122 -4.03 33.12 -29.76
C ALA A 122 -3.02 34.23 -29.42
N HIS A 123 -2.78 34.53 -28.15
CA HIS A 123 -1.77 35.52 -27.74
C HIS A 123 -0.94 34.97 -26.57
N LYS A 124 0.17 35.63 -26.23
CA LYS A 124 1.02 35.24 -25.10
C LYS A 124 1.45 36.47 -24.31
N ASN A 125 1.20 36.47 -23.00
CA ASN A 125 1.90 37.35 -22.07
C ASN A 125 3.34 36.84 -21.92
N THR A 126 4.32 37.69 -22.19
CA THR A 126 5.74 37.27 -22.18
C THR A 126 6.48 37.59 -20.89
N ILE A 127 5.87 38.35 -19.97
CA ILE A 127 6.38 38.62 -18.62
C ILE A 127 6.35 37.34 -17.79
N GLU A 128 5.25 36.61 -17.87
CA GLU A 128 4.98 35.38 -17.13
C GLU A 128 5.65 34.17 -17.77
N THR A 129 5.96 33.15 -16.96
CA THR A 129 6.71 31.96 -17.38
C THR A 129 6.02 30.63 -17.03
N ASP A 130 4.74 30.66 -16.69
CA ASP A 130 4.01 29.49 -16.20
C ASP A 130 3.11 28.81 -17.25
N GLN A 131 2.90 29.38 -18.44
CA GLN A 131 1.95 28.80 -19.43
C GLN A 131 2.35 27.38 -19.86
N GLU A 132 3.65 27.16 -20.08
CA GLU A 132 4.19 25.84 -20.40
C GLU A 132 3.93 24.86 -19.25
N SER A 133 4.24 25.26 -18.01
CA SER A 133 3.98 24.46 -16.81
C SER A 133 2.49 24.15 -16.63
N SER A 134 1.62 25.14 -16.85
CA SER A 134 0.17 25.03 -16.73
C SER A 134 -0.43 24.08 -17.76
N LEU A 135 0.04 24.09 -19.01
CA LEU A 135 -0.39 23.11 -20.02
C LEU A 135 -0.03 21.68 -19.62
N LEU A 136 1.20 21.47 -19.14
CA LEU A 136 1.65 20.15 -18.68
C LEU A 136 0.80 19.64 -17.51
N GLN A 137 0.51 20.50 -16.55
CA GLN A 137 -0.36 20.18 -15.41
C GLN A 137 -1.80 19.88 -15.87
N ALA A 138 -2.37 20.66 -16.80
CA ALA A 138 -3.71 20.42 -17.32
C ALA A 138 -3.81 19.09 -18.08
N VAL A 139 -2.82 18.75 -18.91
CA VAL A 139 -2.74 17.43 -19.56
C VAL A 139 -2.62 16.31 -18.54
N LYS A 140 -1.82 16.50 -17.49
CA LYS A 140 -1.70 15.52 -16.40
C LYS A 140 -3.04 15.31 -15.69
N LYS A 141 -3.75 16.39 -15.33
CA LYS A 141 -5.09 16.31 -14.71
C LYS A 141 -6.09 15.58 -15.62
N TYR A 142 -6.09 15.85 -16.92
CA TYR A 142 -6.92 15.13 -17.91
C TYR A 142 -6.60 13.63 -17.92
N ILE A 143 -5.32 13.25 -18.01
CA ILE A 143 -4.92 11.83 -18.06
C ILE A 143 -5.21 11.12 -16.73
N ASP A 144 -5.02 11.79 -15.59
CA ASP A 144 -5.34 11.21 -14.28
C ASP A 144 -6.83 10.93 -14.13
N PHE A 145 -7.67 11.84 -14.63
CA PHE A 145 -9.12 11.70 -14.57
C PHE A 145 -9.63 10.64 -15.54
N THR A 146 -9.17 10.66 -16.79
CA THR A 146 -9.71 9.82 -17.88
C THR A 146 -9.01 8.46 -18.02
N GLY A 147 -7.77 8.34 -17.56
CA GLY A 147 -6.91 7.19 -17.85
C GLY A 147 -6.39 7.13 -19.30
N ASP A 148 -6.69 8.13 -20.15
CA ASP A 148 -6.34 8.16 -21.57
C ASP A 148 -4.85 8.45 -21.80
N THR A 149 -4.02 7.44 -21.61
CA THR A 149 -2.58 7.54 -21.91
C THR A 149 -2.28 7.51 -23.41
N ALA A 150 -3.24 7.09 -24.25
CA ALA A 150 -3.09 7.09 -25.70
C ALA A 150 -3.00 8.51 -26.25
N PHE A 151 -3.61 9.48 -25.57
CA PHE A 151 -3.48 10.91 -25.86
C PHE A 151 -2.01 11.36 -26.03
N LEU A 152 -1.07 10.80 -25.26
CA LEU A 152 0.35 11.16 -25.34
C LEU A 152 1.00 10.80 -26.69
N GLN A 153 0.46 9.82 -27.40
CA GLN A 153 0.97 9.34 -28.69
C GLN A 153 0.22 9.96 -29.88
N GLU A 154 -0.84 10.72 -29.65
CA GLU A 154 -1.57 11.41 -30.70
C GLU A 154 -0.68 12.44 -31.40
N VAL A 155 -0.71 12.45 -32.73
CA VAL A 155 0.07 13.37 -33.55
C VAL A 155 -0.71 14.65 -33.79
N VAL A 156 -0.21 15.76 -33.26
CA VAL A 156 -0.74 17.12 -33.50
C VAL A 156 0.26 17.84 -34.40
N ASP A 157 -0.15 18.27 -35.59
CA ASP A 157 0.67 18.98 -36.58
C ASP A 157 2.10 18.40 -36.71
N GLY A 158 2.19 17.07 -36.92
CA GLY A 158 3.44 16.35 -37.20
C GLY A 158 4.28 15.92 -35.99
N LYS A 159 3.90 16.24 -34.75
CA LYS A 159 4.59 15.78 -33.53
C LYS A 159 3.62 15.16 -32.54
N THR A 160 4.05 14.14 -31.79
CA THR A 160 3.22 13.56 -30.74
C THR A 160 2.96 14.57 -29.61
N VAL A 161 1.83 14.44 -28.90
CA VAL A 161 1.54 15.26 -27.71
C VAL A 161 2.70 15.18 -26.71
N SER A 162 3.24 13.98 -26.44
CA SER A 162 4.40 13.81 -25.55
C SER A 162 5.65 14.59 -26.02
N ALA A 163 5.92 14.62 -27.33
CA ALA A 163 7.04 15.40 -27.87
C ALA A 163 6.78 16.92 -27.77
N ARG A 164 5.53 17.36 -27.92
CA ARG A 164 5.15 18.77 -27.76
C ARG A 164 5.25 19.26 -26.32
N LEU A 165 4.83 18.45 -25.35
CA LEU A 165 5.01 18.77 -23.93
C LEU A 165 6.49 18.89 -23.56
N GLU A 166 7.35 18.03 -24.13
CA GLU A 166 8.79 18.19 -23.93
C GLU A 166 9.34 19.46 -24.58
N ASN A 167 8.87 19.84 -25.76
CA ASN A 167 9.29 21.11 -26.37
C ASN A 167 8.91 22.31 -25.49
N ALA A 168 7.77 22.26 -24.79
CA ALA A 168 7.38 23.29 -23.83
C ALA A 168 8.36 23.37 -22.64
N LEU A 169 8.76 22.22 -22.07
CA LEU A 169 9.81 22.18 -21.05
C LEU A 169 11.15 22.69 -21.58
N LEU A 170 11.55 22.28 -22.78
CA LEU A 170 12.81 22.70 -23.40
C LEU A 170 12.80 24.19 -23.70
N PHE A 171 11.67 24.78 -24.07
CA PHE A 171 11.54 26.24 -24.21
C PHE A 171 11.94 26.94 -22.91
N LEU A 172 11.41 26.51 -21.76
CA LEU A 172 11.77 27.08 -20.47
C LEU A 172 13.27 26.98 -20.19
N TYR A 173 13.86 25.79 -20.40
CA TYR A 173 15.30 25.57 -20.18
C TYR A 173 16.21 26.29 -21.18
N ASN A 174 15.73 26.58 -22.39
CA ASN A 174 16.53 27.19 -23.45
C ASN A 174 16.38 28.71 -23.51
N LYS A 175 15.20 29.25 -23.15
CA LYS A 175 14.82 30.65 -23.36
C LYS A 175 14.57 31.41 -22.06
N ARG A 176 14.26 30.72 -20.96
CA ARG A 176 13.85 31.31 -19.68
C ARG A 176 14.64 30.78 -18.49
N PHE A 177 15.86 30.27 -18.70
CA PHE A 177 16.65 29.63 -17.64
C PHE A 177 17.95 30.37 -17.32
N SER A 178 18.19 30.59 -16.04
CA SER A 178 19.44 31.15 -15.55
C SER A 178 20.42 30.04 -15.22
N LYS A 179 21.48 29.89 -16.01
CA LYS A 179 22.56 28.93 -15.72
C LYS A 179 23.26 29.21 -14.38
N LYS A 180 23.29 30.48 -13.95
CA LYS A 180 23.93 30.90 -12.69
C LYS A 180 23.22 30.32 -11.46
N TYR A 181 21.89 30.37 -11.46
CA TYR A 181 21.07 29.92 -10.33
C TYR A 181 20.47 28.52 -10.53
N GLY A 182 20.48 28.02 -11.78
CA GLY A 182 19.82 26.78 -12.13
C GLY A 182 18.30 26.82 -11.95
N LEU A 183 17.70 27.99 -12.18
CA LEU A 183 16.28 28.33 -12.00
C LEU A 183 15.74 29.06 -13.23
N ILE A 184 14.42 29.00 -13.45
CA ILE A 184 13.77 29.79 -14.50
C ILE A 184 13.49 31.23 -14.06
N TRP A 185 13.44 32.15 -15.01
CA TRP A 185 13.22 33.58 -14.82
C TRP A 185 12.11 34.11 -15.73
N GLY A 186 11.44 35.17 -15.27
CA GLY A 186 10.44 35.95 -15.99
C GLY A 186 10.73 37.45 -15.88
N GLY A 187 9.73 38.28 -16.21
CA GLY A 187 9.75 39.69 -15.81
C GLY A 187 9.48 39.83 -14.30
N THR A 188 9.80 40.99 -13.72
CA THR A 188 9.54 41.26 -12.29
C THR A 188 8.04 41.49 -12.07
N THR A 189 7.41 40.77 -11.15
CA THR A 189 5.95 40.79 -10.95
C THR A 189 5.58 40.77 -9.46
N ALA A 190 4.32 41.03 -9.12
CA ALA A 190 3.87 40.99 -7.73
C ALA A 190 3.43 39.57 -7.32
N ASP A 191 4.36 38.77 -6.78
CA ASP A 191 4.17 37.34 -6.43
C ASP A 191 3.88 36.45 -7.64
N TRP A 192 2.61 36.18 -7.89
CA TRP A 192 2.14 35.62 -9.15
C TRP A 192 1.52 36.80 -9.89
N GLY A 193 2.05 37.19 -11.04
CA GLY A 193 1.66 38.47 -11.58
C GLY A 193 1.92 38.64 -13.05
N ASP A 194 0.92 39.12 -13.77
CA ASP A 194 0.98 39.22 -15.22
C ASP A 194 1.46 40.61 -15.68
N VAL A 195 1.81 41.47 -14.73
CA VAL A 195 2.16 42.87 -14.94
C VAL A 195 3.50 43.21 -14.29
N GLN A 196 4.38 43.83 -15.07
CA GLN A 196 5.65 44.37 -14.62
C GLN A 196 5.54 45.82 -14.09
N PRO A 197 6.43 46.27 -13.19
CA PRO A 197 6.33 47.58 -12.54
C PRO A 197 6.60 48.79 -13.45
N GLU A 198 7.37 48.62 -14.53
CA GLU A 198 8.06 49.71 -15.22
C GLU A 198 7.21 50.49 -16.23
N ASN A 199 6.06 49.98 -16.66
CA ASN A 199 5.24 50.67 -17.67
C ASN A 199 3.73 50.46 -17.48
N LYS A 200 2.93 51.24 -18.22
CA LYS A 200 1.45 51.28 -18.08
C LYS A 200 0.71 50.14 -18.80
N VAL A 201 1.38 49.36 -19.65
CA VAL A 201 0.79 48.22 -20.38
C VAL A 201 1.16 46.91 -19.70
N GLY A 202 2.42 46.76 -19.33
CA GLY A 202 2.90 45.86 -18.30
C GLY A 202 2.97 44.37 -18.63
N ILE A 203 2.44 43.91 -19.77
CA ILE A 203 2.21 42.47 -20.06
C ILE A 203 3.12 41.87 -21.14
N VAL A 204 4.10 42.63 -21.65
CA VAL A 204 5.07 42.17 -22.66
C VAL A 204 6.48 42.58 -22.24
N LEU A 205 7.44 41.65 -22.35
CA LEU A 205 8.86 41.97 -22.20
C LEU A 205 9.31 42.94 -23.28
N ASP A 206 9.91 44.04 -22.85
CA ASP A 206 10.52 45.05 -23.69
C ASP A 206 11.92 45.42 -23.16
N GLU A 207 12.54 46.44 -23.76
CA GLU A 207 13.88 46.91 -23.36
C GLU A 207 13.93 47.56 -21.97
N HIS A 208 12.79 47.84 -21.35
CA HIS A 208 12.66 48.43 -20.02
C HIS A 208 12.35 47.40 -18.92
N SER A 209 12.01 46.16 -19.30
CA SER A 209 11.71 45.07 -18.37
C SER A 209 12.90 44.68 -17.50
N ASN A 210 12.71 44.63 -16.18
CA ASN A 210 13.67 44.00 -15.27
C ASN A 210 13.33 42.52 -15.08
N LEU A 211 14.31 41.64 -15.33
CA LEU A 211 14.14 40.20 -15.23
C LEU A 211 14.43 39.69 -13.81
N ALA A 212 13.57 38.81 -13.33
CA ALA A 212 13.65 38.24 -11.99
C ALA A 212 13.39 36.73 -11.97
N ILE A 213 13.90 36.08 -10.93
CA ILE A 213 13.56 34.71 -10.55
C ILE A 213 12.70 34.80 -9.29
N ASP A 214 11.51 34.21 -9.33
CA ASP A 214 10.61 34.06 -8.19
C ASP A 214 10.32 32.58 -7.86
N ILE A 215 9.59 32.38 -6.78
CA ILE A 215 9.19 31.07 -6.30
C ILE A 215 7.99 30.48 -7.06
N TYR A 216 7.06 31.31 -7.54
CA TYR A 216 5.83 30.84 -8.16
C TYR A 216 6.13 30.05 -9.45
N ASP A 217 6.87 30.65 -10.37
CA ASP A 217 7.24 30.05 -11.65
C ASP A 217 8.02 28.75 -11.46
N ASN A 218 9.03 28.80 -10.58
CA ASN A 218 9.88 27.66 -10.31
C ASN A 218 9.13 26.52 -9.59
N ALA A 219 8.18 26.83 -8.71
CA ALA A 219 7.31 25.83 -8.09
C ALA A 219 6.32 25.22 -9.10
N MET A 220 5.75 26.03 -10.01
CA MET A 220 4.92 25.54 -11.10
C MET A 220 5.68 24.57 -12.01
N LEU A 221 6.95 24.86 -12.31
CA LEU A 221 7.82 23.97 -13.09
C LEU A 221 8.12 22.65 -12.35
N VAL A 222 8.32 22.68 -11.03
CA VAL A 222 8.47 21.45 -10.23
C VAL A 222 7.25 20.55 -10.38
N ILE A 223 6.04 21.10 -10.21
CA ILE A 223 4.79 20.35 -10.34
C ILE A 223 4.63 19.78 -11.76
N ALA A 224 4.96 20.58 -12.78
CA ALA A 224 4.90 20.16 -14.18
C ALA A 224 5.89 19.03 -14.50
N LEU A 225 7.13 19.10 -14.03
CA LEU A 225 8.15 18.07 -14.21
C LEU A 225 7.80 16.77 -13.48
N GLU A 226 7.24 16.85 -12.27
CA GLU A 226 6.71 15.68 -11.56
C GLU A 226 5.57 15.02 -12.34
N GLY A 227 4.61 15.82 -12.81
CA GLY A 227 3.51 15.37 -13.64
C GLY A 227 4.04 14.67 -14.90
N TYR A 228 4.93 15.32 -15.63
CA TYR A 228 5.49 14.82 -16.88
C TYR A 228 6.33 13.55 -16.71
N THR A 229 7.24 13.49 -15.74
CA THR A 229 8.06 12.29 -15.48
C THR A 229 7.22 11.08 -15.07
N SER A 230 6.07 11.29 -14.43
CA SER A 230 5.13 10.21 -14.10
C SER A 230 4.40 9.64 -15.33
N LEU A 231 4.30 10.42 -16.41
CA LEU A 231 3.69 10.00 -17.69
C LEU A 231 4.67 9.20 -18.57
N LEU A 232 5.99 9.33 -18.36
CA LEU A 232 7.05 8.65 -19.14
C LEU A 232 7.31 7.21 -18.68
N LYS A 233 6.27 6.39 -18.50
CA LYS A 233 6.41 5.02 -17.95
C LYS A 233 7.19 4.05 -18.85
N HIS A 234 7.17 4.29 -20.16
CA HIS A 234 7.77 3.42 -21.17
C HIS A 234 9.06 3.97 -21.78
N ASP A 235 9.62 5.05 -21.21
CA ASP A 235 10.85 5.68 -21.68
C ASP A 235 11.77 6.02 -20.49
N PRO A 236 12.50 5.02 -19.96
CA PRO A 236 13.31 5.18 -18.75
C PRO A 236 14.48 6.17 -18.91
N GLN A 237 15.03 6.29 -20.13
CA GLN A 237 16.13 7.22 -20.41
C GLN A 237 15.65 8.67 -20.33
N ARG A 238 14.57 9.00 -21.05
CA ARG A 238 13.97 10.34 -21.02
C ARG A 238 13.43 10.67 -19.63
N LYS A 239 12.83 9.71 -18.94
CA LYS A 239 12.39 9.87 -17.54
C LYS A 239 13.58 10.21 -16.62
N SER A 240 14.69 9.50 -16.73
CA SER A 240 15.90 9.76 -15.92
C SER A 240 16.47 11.16 -16.18
N PHE A 241 16.51 11.60 -17.44
CA PHE A 241 16.97 12.94 -17.82
C PHE A 241 16.17 14.06 -17.14
N TRP A 242 14.84 13.92 -17.08
CA TRP A 242 13.96 14.92 -16.46
C TRP A 242 13.90 14.79 -14.94
N LEU A 243 13.99 13.58 -14.38
CA LEU A 243 14.09 13.37 -12.92
C LEU A 243 15.33 14.05 -12.33
N LYS A 244 16.48 13.96 -13.02
CA LYS A 244 17.69 14.66 -12.59
C LYS A 244 17.46 16.18 -12.52
N ARG A 245 16.88 16.76 -13.57
CA ARG A 245 16.54 18.20 -13.62
C ARG A 245 15.56 18.62 -12.54
N LEU A 246 14.57 17.79 -12.25
CA LEU A 246 13.62 18.01 -11.16
C LEU A 246 14.33 18.06 -9.80
N GLN A 247 15.25 17.13 -9.53
CA GLN A 247 16.04 17.11 -8.29
C GLN A 247 16.94 18.34 -8.17
N ASP A 248 17.63 18.70 -9.25
CA ASP A 248 18.48 19.90 -9.31
C ASP A 248 17.64 21.17 -9.08
N LEU A 249 16.48 21.28 -9.73
CA LEU A 249 15.56 22.41 -9.58
C LEU A 249 15.10 22.57 -8.11
N ARG A 250 14.64 21.50 -7.46
CA ARG A 250 14.23 21.52 -6.04
C ARG A 250 15.35 21.99 -5.13
N LYS A 251 16.56 21.45 -5.34
CA LYS A 251 17.75 21.83 -4.57
C LYS A 251 18.07 23.32 -4.77
N ASN A 252 18.05 23.80 -6.01
CA ASN A 252 18.38 25.18 -6.35
C ASN A 252 17.35 26.16 -5.79
N ILE A 253 16.06 25.81 -5.80
CA ILE A 253 15.00 26.62 -5.17
C ILE A 253 15.29 26.78 -3.68
N ARG A 254 15.55 25.68 -2.96
CA ARG A 254 15.89 25.71 -1.53
C ARG A 254 17.21 26.40 -1.23
N THR A 255 18.13 26.45 -2.19
CA THR A 255 19.43 27.11 -2.02
C THR A 255 19.33 28.61 -2.22
N HIS A 256 18.60 29.06 -3.25
CA HIS A 256 18.65 30.45 -3.68
C HIS A 256 17.44 31.27 -3.20
N LEU A 257 16.23 30.70 -3.26
CA LEU A 257 14.98 31.40 -2.98
C LEU A 257 14.51 31.24 -1.52
N TRP A 258 14.84 30.15 -0.84
CA TRP A 258 14.46 29.97 0.56
C TRP A 258 15.33 30.79 1.52
N ASP A 259 14.70 31.60 2.36
CA ASP A 259 15.32 32.29 3.49
C ASP A 259 15.05 31.49 4.77
N ALA A 260 15.99 30.61 5.13
CA ALA A 260 15.86 29.77 6.31
C ALA A 260 15.80 30.56 7.63
N LYS A 261 16.39 31.76 7.68
CA LYS A 261 16.39 32.60 8.88
C LYS A 261 14.98 33.16 9.15
N ASN A 262 14.31 33.62 8.10
CA ASN A 262 12.99 34.22 8.20
C ASN A 262 11.84 33.24 7.86
N GLN A 263 12.16 31.98 7.56
CA GLN A 263 11.24 30.91 7.18
C GLN A 263 10.24 31.33 6.08
N LYS A 264 10.77 31.96 5.02
CA LYS A 264 9.97 32.41 3.88
C LYS A 264 10.74 32.31 2.58
N PHE A 265 10.04 32.38 1.45
CA PHE A 265 10.70 32.62 0.17
C PHE A 265 11.02 34.10 -0.01
N LYS A 266 12.17 34.36 -0.64
CA LYS A 266 12.55 35.71 -1.10
C LYS A 266 11.63 36.10 -2.27
N PRO A 267 11.12 37.33 -2.30
CA PRO A 267 10.28 37.81 -3.40
C PRO A 267 10.93 37.63 -4.77
N HIS A 268 12.13 38.17 -4.94
CA HIS A 268 12.85 38.14 -6.21
C HIS A 268 14.34 37.92 -6.05
N ILE A 269 14.94 37.29 -7.06
CA ILE A 269 16.35 37.42 -7.39
C ILE A 269 16.44 38.11 -8.75
N TYR A 270 16.88 39.37 -8.75
CA TYR A 270 17.07 40.15 -9.98
C TYR A 270 18.28 39.66 -10.77
N LEU A 271 18.13 39.53 -12.09
CA LEU A 271 19.22 39.14 -12.98
C LEU A 271 20.14 40.32 -13.36
N LEU A 272 19.59 41.54 -13.34
CA LEU A 272 20.31 42.78 -13.62
C LEU A 272 20.17 43.76 -12.46
N ASN A 273 19.14 44.60 -12.47
CA ASN A 273 18.85 45.58 -11.43
C ASN A 273 17.44 45.36 -10.86
N SER A 274 17.21 45.83 -9.64
CA SER A 274 15.85 45.94 -9.10
C SER A 274 15.15 47.14 -9.74
N PRO A 275 13.87 47.03 -10.14
CA PRO A 275 13.08 48.17 -10.59
C PRO A 275 12.65 49.09 -9.44
N PHE A 276 12.91 48.70 -8.19
CA PHE A 276 12.47 49.45 -7.00
C PHE A 276 13.58 50.35 -6.43
N PRO A 277 13.21 51.41 -5.69
CA PRO A 277 14.17 52.28 -5.01
C PRO A 277 15.15 51.50 -4.12
N LYS A 278 16.42 51.94 -4.08
CA LYS A 278 17.50 51.22 -3.37
C LYS A 278 17.27 51.10 -1.86
N ASP A 279 16.49 52.00 -1.27
CA ASP A 279 16.12 52.05 0.14
C ASP A 279 14.87 51.21 0.46
N PHE A 280 14.21 50.63 -0.55
CA PHE A 280 13.06 49.75 -0.34
C PHE A 280 13.49 48.34 0.06
N ASN A 281 13.11 47.92 1.27
CA ASN A 281 13.35 46.56 1.74
C ASN A 281 12.27 45.59 1.22
N GLU A 282 12.40 45.19 -0.03
CA GLU A 282 11.51 44.20 -0.65
C GLU A 282 11.51 42.87 0.11
N ASN A 283 12.64 42.47 0.72
CA ASN A 283 12.70 41.22 1.47
C ASN A 283 11.83 41.24 2.76
N ALA A 284 11.23 42.38 3.14
CA ALA A 284 10.20 42.41 4.16
C ALA A 284 8.87 41.79 3.69
N ILE A 285 8.63 41.71 2.37
CA ILE A 285 7.41 41.18 1.77
C ILE A 285 7.39 39.65 1.87
N TYR A 286 6.24 39.12 2.26
CA TYR A 286 5.91 37.71 2.27
C TYR A 286 4.94 37.41 1.13
N TYR A 287 5.37 36.59 0.18
CA TYR A 287 4.58 36.13 -0.96
C TYR A 287 3.75 34.91 -0.56
N HIS A 288 2.42 35.04 -0.58
CA HIS A 288 1.49 34.01 -0.15
C HIS A 288 1.18 33.03 -1.28
N GLY A 289 0.92 33.51 -2.50
CA GLY A 289 0.57 32.67 -3.64
C GLY A 289 1.73 31.77 -4.06
N GLY A 290 2.91 32.35 -4.25
CA GLY A 290 4.14 31.59 -4.50
C GLY A 290 4.47 30.58 -3.39
N THR A 291 4.19 30.91 -2.12
CA THR A 291 4.35 29.97 -1.00
C THR A 291 3.35 28.81 -1.06
N ALA A 292 2.07 29.07 -1.36
CA ALA A 292 1.06 28.02 -1.48
C ALA A 292 1.41 27.03 -2.61
N VAL A 293 1.89 27.54 -3.76
CA VAL A 293 2.34 26.71 -4.88
C VAL A 293 3.63 25.97 -4.54
N ALA A 294 4.56 26.57 -3.80
CA ALA A 294 5.76 25.89 -3.32
C ALA A 294 5.46 24.72 -2.37
N ILE A 295 4.44 24.88 -1.51
CA ILE A 295 3.94 23.79 -0.66
C ILE A 295 3.33 22.69 -1.54
N GLN A 296 2.53 23.05 -2.54
CA GLN A 296 1.98 22.10 -3.51
C GLN A 296 3.09 21.32 -4.24
N ALA A 297 4.19 21.98 -4.59
CA ALA A 297 5.39 21.41 -5.19
C ALA A 297 6.25 20.54 -4.23
N GLY A 298 5.86 20.42 -2.95
CA GLY A 298 6.55 19.63 -1.94
C GLY A 298 7.90 20.22 -1.52
N LEU A 299 8.06 21.54 -1.60
CA LEU A 299 9.32 22.23 -1.25
C LEU A 299 9.46 22.54 0.24
N LEU A 300 8.41 22.32 1.04
CA LEU A 300 8.39 22.54 2.49
C LEU A 300 8.13 21.23 3.22
N SER A 301 8.79 21.07 4.36
CA SER A 301 8.48 20.03 5.35
C SER A 301 7.13 20.30 6.01
N LYS A 302 6.51 19.26 6.60
CA LYS A 302 5.23 19.36 7.30
C LYS A 302 5.21 20.48 8.37
N LYS A 303 6.31 20.67 9.11
CA LYS A 303 6.43 21.74 10.11
C LYS A 303 6.48 23.14 9.47
N GLU A 304 7.24 23.28 8.38
CA GLU A 304 7.32 24.55 7.64
C GLU A 304 5.98 24.91 7.00
N VAL A 305 5.17 23.93 6.56
CA VAL A 305 3.80 24.16 6.06
C VAL A 305 2.91 24.79 7.13
N LEU A 306 2.93 24.25 8.35
CA LEU A 306 2.15 24.80 9.45
C LEU A 306 2.64 26.22 9.83
N ALA A 307 3.96 26.43 9.86
CA ALA A 307 4.55 27.74 10.12
C ALA A 307 4.14 28.77 9.05
N ALA A 308 4.16 28.38 7.78
CA ALA A 308 3.70 29.22 6.67
C ALA A 308 2.20 29.56 6.82
N TYR A 309 1.34 28.59 7.15
CA TYR A 309 -0.08 28.84 7.41
C TYR A 309 -0.29 29.86 8.52
N HIS A 310 0.40 29.69 9.66
CA HIS A 310 0.30 30.63 10.78
C HIS A 310 0.80 32.03 10.38
N LYS A 311 1.82 32.10 9.52
CA LYS A 311 2.31 33.38 9.02
C LYS A 311 1.33 34.04 8.06
N MET A 312 0.64 33.26 7.22
CA MET A 312 -0.43 33.77 6.35
C MET A 312 -1.60 34.30 7.16
N LEU A 313 -1.98 33.64 8.25
CA LEU A 313 -2.98 34.12 9.22
C LEU A 313 -2.56 35.43 9.90
N ASP A 314 -1.32 35.52 10.40
CA ASP A 314 -0.77 36.75 11.00
C ASP A 314 -0.81 37.93 10.01
N ASN A 315 -0.40 37.67 8.77
CA ASN A 315 -0.44 38.67 7.71
C ASN A 315 -1.89 39.07 7.34
N GLN A 316 -2.81 38.10 7.27
CA GLN A 316 -4.24 38.31 7.04
C GLN A 316 -4.85 39.23 8.10
N GLN A 317 -4.57 38.99 9.38
CA GLN A 317 -5.03 39.84 10.48
C GLN A 317 -4.45 41.25 10.40
N LYS A 318 -3.14 41.38 10.13
CA LYS A 318 -2.48 42.69 10.05
C LYS A 318 -2.94 43.53 8.86
N ALA A 319 -3.27 42.89 7.74
CA ALA A 319 -3.82 43.57 6.57
C ALA A 319 -5.30 43.97 6.75
N GLY A 320 -6.01 43.35 7.70
CA GLY A 320 -7.47 43.45 7.80
C GLY A 320 -8.21 42.68 6.70
N ALA A 321 -7.56 41.66 6.10
CA ALA A 321 -8.16 40.87 5.02
C ALA A 321 -9.16 39.84 5.57
N ALA A 322 -10.14 39.45 4.74
CA ALA A 322 -11.19 38.52 5.16
C ALA A 322 -10.76 37.05 5.17
N SER A 323 -9.74 36.69 4.40
CA SER A 323 -9.24 35.31 4.32
C SER A 323 -7.73 35.27 4.12
N ILE A 324 -7.14 34.07 4.22
CA ILE A 324 -5.72 33.82 3.93
C ILE A 324 -5.38 33.94 2.43
N GLY A 325 -6.32 34.40 1.59
CA GLY A 325 -6.16 34.53 0.14
C GLY A 325 -5.32 35.73 -0.32
N LEU A 326 -4.76 36.54 0.58
CA LEU A 326 -3.82 37.61 0.22
C LEU A 326 -2.76 37.10 -0.77
N THR A 327 -2.38 37.88 -1.78
CA THR A 327 -1.24 37.51 -2.65
C THR A 327 0.10 37.79 -1.98
N LEU A 328 0.21 38.90 -1.25
CA LEU A 328 1.43 39.31 -0.55
C LEU A 328 1.15 40.23 0.62
N TYR A 329 2.10 40.31 1.56
CA TYR A 329 2.06 41.25 2.68
C TYR A 329 3.46 41.62 3.19
N PRO A 330 3.76 42.91 3.49
CA PRO A 330 2.94 44.09 3.16
C PRO A 330 2.86 44.33 1.65
N ALA A 331 1.87 45.12 1.21
CA ALA A 331 1.71 45.49 -0.20
C ALA A 331 2.78 46.49 -0.66
N TYR A 332 3.11 46.47 -1.96
CA TYR A 332 3.99 47.46 -2.56
C TYR A 332 3.35 48.87 -2.45
N PRO A 333 4.13 49.90 -2.10
CA PRO A 333 3.61 51.26 -1.97
C PRO A 333 3.04 51.82 -3.27
N LYS A 334 2.17 52.83 -3.13
CA LYS A 334 1.55 53.48 -4.28
C LYS A 334 2.59 53.97 -5.28
N GLY A 335 2.40 53.65 -6.56
CA GLY A 335 3.26 54.09 -7.65
C GLY A 335 4.49 53.21 -7.92
N TYR A 336 4.72 52.14 -7.15
CA TYR A 336 5.78 51.16 -7.43
C TYR A 336 5.47 50.31 -8.67
N PHE A 337 4.18 50.07 -8.92
CA PHE A 337 3.70 49.57 -10.21
C PHE A 337 3.00 50.72 -10.95
N LEU A 338 3.45 51.02 -12.15
CA LEU A 338 2.89 52.11 -12.96
C LEU A 338 1.56 51.72 -13.64
N HIS A 339 1.27 50.43 -13.75
CA HIS A 339 0.02 49.94 -14.32
C HIS A 339 -1.18 50.35 -13.44
N PRO A 340 -2.26 50.92 -14.03
CA PRO A 340 -3.38 51.46 -13.25
C PRO A 340 -4.05 50.47 -12.27
N ILE A 341 -4.08 49.17 -12.60
CA ILE A 341 -4.71 48.13 -11.77
C ILE A 341 -3.91 47.74 -10.51
N LEU A 342 -2.59 48.01 -10.50
CA LEU A 342 -1.66 47.62 -9.43
C LEU A 342 -1.06 48.81 -8.69
N THR A 343 -1.36 50.02 -9.15
CA THR A 343 -0.75 51.25 -8.64
C THR A 343 -1.11 51.54 -7.18
N TYR A 344 -2.21 50.98 -6.68
CA TYR A 344 -2.64 51.13 -5.29
C TYR A 344 -2.31 49.87 -4.47
N PRO A 345 -1.92 50.00 -3.19
CA PRO A 345 -1.78 48.85 -2.30
C PRO A 345 -3.12 48.12 -2.11
N TYR A 346 -3.05 46.81 -1.92
CA TYR A 346 -4.19 45.92 -1.66
C TYR A 346 -5.23 45.87 -2.79
N THR A 347 -4.80 46.09 -4.04
CA THR A 347 -5.63 45.91 -5.25
C THR A 347 -5.00 44.88 -6.18
N TYR A 348 -5.84 44.03 -6.79
CA TYR A 348 -5.40 43.00 -7.74
C TYR A 348 -4.25 42.14 -7.17
N GLN A 349 -3.13 41.95 -7.88
CA GLN A 349 -1.99 41.15 -7.39
C GLN A 349 -1.12 41.87 -6.35
N ASN A 350 -1.28 43.18 -6.14
CA ASN A 350 -0.53 43.95 -5.15
C ASN A 350 -1.19 43.86 -3.76
N GLY A 351 -1.35 42.64 -3.24
CA GLY A 351 -1.92 42.37 -1.92
C GLY A 351 -3.45 42.22 -1.89
N GLY A 352 -4.13 42.04 -3.01
CA GLY A 352 -5.57 41.70 -3.00
C GLY A 352 -5.84 40.33 -2.36
N ASP A 353 -7.08 40.09 -1.91
CA ASP A 353 -7.51 38.78 -1.37
C ASP A 353 -8.11 37.91 -2.48
N TRP A 354 -7.35 36.91 -2.91
CA TRP A 354 -7.68 35.97 -3.96
C TRP A 354 -8.07 34.62 -3.37
N THR A 355 -9.37 34.32 -3.46
CA THR A 355 -9.95 33.09 -2.91
C THR A 355 -9.24 31.83 -3.38
N TRP A 356 -8.78 31.81 -4.63
CA TRP A 356 -8.18 30.62 -5.19
C TRP A 356 -6.81 30.26 -4.58
N PHE A 357 -6.01 31.22 -4.07
CA PHE A 357 -4.79 30.89 -3.31
C PHE A 357 -5.08 30.34 -1.92
N GLY A 358 -6.04 30.97 -1.23
CA GLY A 358 -6.50 30.46 0.05
C GLY A 358 -6.98 29.00 -0.09
N ALA A 359 -7.76 28.70 -1.12
CA ALA A 359 -8.25 27.36 -1.40
C ALA A 359 -7.12 26.37 -1.78
N ARG A 360 -6.13 26.78 -2.58
CA ARG A 360 -4.94 25.96 -2.85
C ARG A 360 -4.20 25.60 -1.57
N MET A 361 -4.05 26.56 -0.64
CA MET A 361 -3.45 26.32 0.66
C MET A 361 -4.28 25.35 1.51
N VAL A 362 -5.62 25.47 1.51
CA VAL A 362 -6.52 24.51 2.18
C VAL A 362 -6.27 23.09 1.69
N THR A 363 -6.21 22.86 0.37
CA THR A 363 -5.91 21.52 -0.18
C THR A 363 -4.57 20.98 0.33
N GLN A 364 -3.57 21.84 0.51
CA GLN A 364 -2.29 21.41 1.07
C GLN A 364 -2.37 21.13 2.57
N LEU A 365 -3.10 21.92 3.35
CA LEU A 365 -3.35 21.63 4.76
C LEU A 365 -3.98 20.24 4.93
N VAL A 366 -4.95 19.88 4.09
CA VAL A 366 -5.52 18.53 4.05
C VAL A 366 -4.45 17.48 3.71
N ARG A 367 -3.66 17.69 2.65
CA ARG A 367 -2.59 16.78 2.22
C ARG A 367 -1.58 16.48 3.33
N TYR A 368 -1.27 17.48 4.16
CA TYR A 368 -0.33 17.33 5.27
C TYR A 368 -0.99 16.92 6.60
N GLY A 369 -2.31 16.71 6.63
CA GLY A 369 -3.08 16.19 7.77
C GLY A 369 -3.49 17.24 8.81
N TYR A 370 -3.53 18.52 8.42
CA TYR A 370 -3.97 19.65 9.24
C TYR A 370 -5.45 19.96 8.97
N ILE A 371 -6.33 19.03 9.37
CA ILE A 371 -7.75 19.04 8.97
C ILE A 371 -8.52 20.19 9.60
N GLU A 372 -8.27 20.49 10.88
CA GLU A 372 -8.97 21.58 11.58
C GLU A 372 -8.52 22.95 11.07
N GLU A 373 -7.22 23.10 10.79
CA GLU A 373 -6.67 24.28 10.13
C GLU A 373 -7.25 24.45 8.72
N ALA A 374 -7.39 23.36 7.96
CA ALA A 374 -7.98 23.38 6.63
C ALA A 374 -9.45 23.86 6.66
N LYS A 375 -10.26 23.34 7.57
CA LYS A 375 -11.65 23.78 7.76
C LYS A 375 -11.73 25.26 8.15
N ALA A 376 -10.92 25.68 9.12
CA ALA A 376 -10.87 27.06 9.58
C ALA A 376 -10.48 28.03 8.46
N ALA A 377 -9.48 27.67 7.65
CA ALA A 377 -9.05 28.44 6.49
C ALA A 377 -10.10 28.46 5.37
N LEU A 378 -10.85 27.36 5.18
CA LEU A 378 -11.87 27.24 4.14
C LEU A 378 -13.11 28.09 4.42
N LYS A 379 -13.52 28.18 5.69
CA LYS A 379 -14.81 28.78 6.08
C LYS A 379 -15.05 30.20 5.53
N PRO A 380 -14.14 31.19 5.65
CA PRO A 380 -14.39 32.54 5.13
C PRO A 380 -14.64 32.56 3.61
N MET A 381 -14.04 31.61 2.88
CA MET A 381 -14.19 31.49 1.44
C MET A 381 -15.54 30.90 1.04
N LEU A 382 -16.05 29.92 1.80
CA LEU A 382 -17.41 29.39 1.62
C LEU A 382 -18.44 30.47 1.92
N ASP A 383 -18.29 31.16 3.05
CA ASP A 383 -19.23 32.18 3.51
C ASP A 383 -19.39 33.30 2.48
N ARG A 384 -18.30 33.82 1.90
CA ARG A 384 -18.38 34.85 0.86
C ARG A 384 -18.96 34.34 -0.46
N THR A 385 -18.62 33.12 -0.86
CA THR A 385 -19.19 32.50 -2.08
C THR A 385 -20.70 32.36 -1.95
N ILE A 386 -21.19 31.94 -0.78
CA ILE A 386 -22.63 31.82 -0.50
C ILE A 386 -23.29 33.20 -0.40
N LYS A 387 -22.66 34.16 0.30
CA LYS A 387 -23.17 35.52 0.48
C LYS A 387 -23.42 36.23 -0.85
N TYR A 388 -22.46 36.18 -1.77
CA TYR A 388 -22.56 36.83 -3.08
C TYR A 388 -23.19 35.93 -4.14
N ASN A 389 -23.45 34.66 -3.81
CA ASN A 389 -24.00 33.65 -4.72
C ASN A 389 -23.24 33.57 -6.06
N ASP A 390 -21.92 33.73 -6.01
CA ASP A 390 -21.04 33.77 -7.18
C ASP A 390 -19.58 33.44 -6.78
N PHE A 391 -18.80 32.98 -7.75
CA PHE A 391 -17.35 32.81 -7.60
C PHE A 391 -16.64 34.04 -8.14
N ASN A 392 -15.93 34.74 -7.27
CA ASN A 392 -15.20 35.94 -7.65
C ASN A 392 -13.69 35.68 -7.68
N GLU A 393 -13.01 36.32 -8.62
CA GLU A 393 -11.57 36.23 -8.83
C GLU A 393 -10.79 36.75 -7.60
N TRP A 394 -11.13 37.95 -7.14
CA TRP A 394 -10.53 38.57 -5.96
C TRP A 394 -11.47 39.56 -5.25
N PHE A 395 -11.13 39.88 -4.00
CA PHE A 395 -11.92 40.71 -3.08
C PHE A 395 -11.12 41.92 -2.59
N LEU A 396 -11.83 43.02 -2.37
CA LEU A 396 -11.34 44.21 -1.68
C LEU A 396 -11.19 43.94 -0.17
N MET A 397 -10.44 44.80 0.53
CA MET A 397 -10.18 44.64 1.98
C MET A 397 -11.45 44.72 2.84
N ASP A 398 -12.51 45.35 2.36
CA ASP A 398 -13.84 45.37 3.01
C ASP A 398 -14.68 44.10 2.76
N ASN A 399 -14.07 43.06 2.15
CA ASN A 399 -14.68 41.79 1.77
C ASN A 399 -15.81 41.92 0.74
N THR A 400 -15.79 42.97 -0.09
CA THR A 400 -16.64 43.08 -1.29
C THR A 400 -15.92 42.55 -2.53
N PRO A 401 -16.61 41.91 -3.49
CA PRO A 401 -15.99 41.48 -4.74
C PRO A 401 -15.51 42.68 -5.54
N ALA A 402 -14.33 42.57 -6.15
CA ALA A 402 -13.86 43.63 -7.03
C ALA A 402 -14.69 43.70 -8.33
N PRO A 403 -14.87 44.90 -8.94
CA PRO A 403 -15.66 45.05 -10.15
C PRO A 403 -15.17 44.15 -11.29
N GLY A 404 -16.10 43.45 -11.96
CA GLY A 404 -15.81 42.61 -13.13
C GLY A 404 -15.29 41.19 -12.84
N THR A 405 -15.19 40.79 -11.58
CA THR A 405 -14.55 39.51 -11.16
C THR A 405 -15.48 38.31 -11.06
N GLY A 406 -16.77 38.46 -11.40
CA GLY A 406 -17.79 37.43 -11.21
C GLY A 406 -17.70 36.23 -12.16
N SER A 407 -18.37 35.14 -11.77
CA SER A 407 -18.38 33.84 -12.48
C SER A 407 -16.98 33.28 -12.77
N TYR A 408 -16.01 33.55 -11.90
CA TYR A 408 -14.62 33.16 -12.10
C TYR A 408 -14.41 31.67 -11.83
N ARG A 409 -14.11 30.93 -12.89
CA ARG A 409 -13.99 29.47 -12.91
C ARG A 409 -12.77 28.96 -12.15
N GLY A 410 -11.72 29.78 -12.05
CA GLY A 410 -10.53 29.38 -11.31
C GLY A 410 -10.79 29.21 -9.81
N THR A 411 -11.49 30.16 -9.21
CA THR A 411 -11.96 30.07 -7.81
C THR A 411 -12.90 28.87 -7.61
N ALA A 412 -13.83 28.65 -8.54
CA ALA A 412 -14.73 27.50 -8.49
C ALA A 412 -13.97 26.16 -8.48
N GLY A 413 -12.98 26.01 -9.38
CA GLY A 413 -12.17 24.79 -9.49
C GLY A 413 -11.42 24.45 -8.21
N VAL A 414 -10.66 25.41 -7.66
CA VAL A 414 -9.82 25.12 -6.49
C VAL A 414 -10.63 25.00 -5.19
N LEU A 415 -11.77 25.70 -5.05
CA LEU A 415 -12.67 25.48 -3.92
C LEU A 415 -13.30 24.09 -4.01
N TRP A 416 -13.70 23.64 -5.20
CA TRP A 416 -14.17 22.28 -5.40
C TRP A 416 -13.09 21.25 -5.06
N GLU A 417 -11.84 21.44 -5.50
CA GLU A 417 -10.72 20.55 -5.15
C GLU A 417 -10.49 20.51 -3.62
N ALA A 418 -10.55 21.66 -2.93
CA ALA A 418 -10.41 21.74 -1.48
C ALA A 418 -11.55 21.04 -0.72
N ILE A 419 -12.81 21.23 -1.16
CA ILE A 419 -13.97 20.56 -0.59
C ILE A 419 -13.88 19.05 -0.81
N VAL A 420 -13.54 18.60 -2.02
CA VAL A 420 -13.38 17.18 -2.32
C VAL A 420 -12.26 16.56 -1.48
N ALA A 421 -11.15 17.27 -1.28
CA ALA A 421 -10.07 16.81 -0.40
C ALA A 421 -10.56 16.61 1.04
N LEU A 422 -11.36 17.53 1.59
CA LEU A 422 -11.96 17.41 2.92
C LEU A 422 -13.04 16.31 2.99
N GLU A 423 -13.89 16.17 1.97
CA GLU A 423 -14.92 15.14 1.89
C GLU A 423 -14.31 13.73 1.81
N GLN A 424 -13.21 13.57 1.09
CA GLN A 424 -12.46 12.30 1.04
C GLN A 424 -11.91 11.91 2.42
N GLN A 425 -11.58 12.89 3.28
CA GLN A 425 -11.23 12.63 4.68
C GLN A 425 -12.46 12.32 5.54
N ALA A 426 -13.59 13.01 5.31
CA ALA A 426 -14.82 12.88 6.11
C ALA A 426 -15.63 11.61 5.80
N GLY A 427 -15.69 11.17 4.53
CA GLY A 427 -16.36 9.95 4.09
C GLY A 427 -15.65 8.66 4.54
N ASN A 428 -14.37 8.78 4.92
CA ASN A 428 -13.55 7.65 5.37
C ASN A 428 -13.51 7.47 6.89
N GLY A 429 -14.24 8.25 7.70
CA GLY A 429 -14.08 8.18 9.15
C GLY A 429 -12.70 8.66 9.61
N GLY A 430 -12.16 9.72 8.99
CA GLY A 430 -11.03 10.50 9.53
C GLY A 430 -9.61 9.97 9.28
N GLY A 431 -9.43 8.80 8.64
CA GLY A 431 -8.12 8.25 8.28
C GLY A 431 -8.09 7.64 6.87
N LEU A 432 -6.91 7.51 6.28
CA LEU A 432 -6.73 6.69 5.07
C LEU A 432 -6.83 5.20 5.45
N GLU A 433 -7.12 4.34 4.48
CA GLU A 433 -7.24 2.88 4.64
C GLU A 433 -6.03 2.29 5.39
N VAL A 434 -4.82 2.78 5.08
CA VAL A 434 -3.58 2.38 5.74
C VAL A 434 -3.50 2.75 7.24
N ASP A 435 -4.23 3.77 7.69
CA ASP A 435 -4.17 4.22 9.09
C ASP A 435 -4.95 3.27 10.03
N TYR A 436 -5.90 2.52 9.47
CA TYR A 436 -6.68 1.51 10.20
C TYR A 436 -5.97 0.19 10.41
N VAL A 437 -4.87 -0.07 9.67
CA VAL A 437 -4.08 -1.28 9.85
C VAL A 437 -3.45 -1.27 11.25
N ASN A 438 -3.67 -2.37 11.97
CA ASN A 438 -3.06 -2.67 13.26
C ASN A 438 -2.22 -3.95 13.14
N THR A 439 -0.91 -3.79 13.02
CA THR A 439 0.01 -4.92 12.79
C THR A 439 0.28 -5.76 14.05
N THR A 440 -0.36 -5.46 15.19
CA THR A 440 -0.29 -6.32 16.39
C THR A 440 -1.36 -7.41 16.39
N ILE A 441 -2.38 -7.31 15.54
CA ILE A 441 -3.44 -8.33 15.47
C ILE A 441 -2.83 -9.67 15.04
N GLY A 442 -2.94 -10.67 15.92
CA GLY A 442 -2.40 -12.01 15.69
C GLY A 442 -0.98 -12.21 16.23
N THR A 443 -0.40 -11.26 16.97
CA THR A 443 0.98 -11.38 17.51
C THR A 443 1.04 -11.92 18.95
N ALA A 444 -0.10 -12.20 19.57
CA ALA A 444 -0.15 -12.91 20.85
C ALA A 444 0.23 -14.39 20.64
N HIS A 445 0.81 -15.02 21.65
CA HIS A 445 1.11 -16.45 21.62
C HIS A 445 -0.17 -17.30 21.74
N ARG A 446 -1.13 -16.86 22.57
CA ARG A 446 -2.40 -17.56 22.79
C ARG A 446 -3.51 -17.03 21.89
N GLY A 447 -4.37 -17.95 21.45
CA GLY A 447 -5.62 -17.67 20.76
C GLY A 447 -6.76 -17.41 21.73
N PHE A 448 -8.00 -17.38 21.24
CA PHE A 448 -9.16 -16.94 22.03
C PHE A 448 -9.55 -17.93 23.13
N ARG A 449 -9.02 -19.16 23.07
CA ARG A 449 -9.17 -20.23 24.07
C ARG A 449 -7.78 -20.72 24.46
N ASP A 450 -7.65 -21.29 25.66
CA ASP A 450 -6.38 -21.82 26.17
C ASP A 450 -5.80 -22.97 25.33
N ASP A 451 -6.64 -23.68 24.56
CA ASP A 451 -6.26 -24.78 23.66
C ASP A 451 -5.91 -24.33 22.23
N VAL A 452 -5.92 -23.02 21.94
CA VAL A 452 -5.71 -22.46 20.61
C VAL A 452 -4.52 -21.53 20.62
N GLU A 453 -3.70 -21.61 19.58
CA GLU A 453 -2.57 -20.72 19.37
C GLU A 453 -3.02 -19.37 18.78
N GLY A 454 -2.24 -18.32 19.02
CA GLY A 454 -2.52 -17.01 18.44
C GLY A 454 -2.27 -16.99 16.93
N GLY A 455 -2.50 -15.82 16.31
CA GLY A 455 -2.41 -15.64 14.85
C GLY A 455 -1.08 -16.02 14.20
N GLY A 456 0.01 -16.16 14.97
CA GLY A 456 1.33 -16.50 14.42
C GLY A 456 1.97 -15.40 13.57
N THR A 457 1.46 -14.18 13.67
CA THR A 457 1.89 -13.02 12.87
C THR A 457 2.88 -12.14 13.65
N PHE A 458 3.52 -11.20 12.96
CA PHE A 458 4.51 -10.27 13.54
C PHE A 458 4.24 -8.83 13.06
N PRO A 459 4.64 -7.79 13.82
CA PRO A 459 4.41 -6.40 13.44
C PRO A 459 5.40 -5.95 12.36
N CYS A 460 5.22 -6.46 11.15
CA CYS A 460 6.08 -6.19 10.00
C CYS A 460 6.01 -4.73 9.53
N VAL A 461 7.18 -4.12 9.36
CA VAL A 461 7.34 -2.82 8.70
C VAL A 461 8.09 -3.03 7.40
N ASN A 462 7.39 -2.96 6.27
CA ASN A 462 7.93 -3.23 4.94
C ASN A 462 6.95 -2.76 3.86
N ARG A 463 7.28 -2.97 2.58
CA ARG A 463 6.32 -2.83 1.47
C ARG A 463 5.50 -4.12 1.27
N PRO A 464 4.33 -4.06 0.60
CA PRO A 464 3.59 -5.25 0.19
C PRO A 464 4.50 -6.26 -0.55
N PHE A 465 4.44 -7.53 -0.15
CA PHE A 465 5.21 -8.67 -0.69
C PHE A 465 6.73 -8.52 -0.56
N ALA A 466 7.22 -7.74 0.41
CA ALA A 466 8.64 -7.47 0.58
C ALA A 466 9.51 -8.74 0.70
N MET A 467 10.71 -8.67 0.12
CA MET A 467 11.70 -9.75 0.25
C MET A 467 12.12 -9.97 1.69
N THR A 468 12.23 -8.93 2.51
CA THR A 468 12.63 -9.03 3.91
C THR A 468 11.65 -8.30 4.81
N ASN A 469 11.27 -8.95 5.91
CA ASN A 469 10.41 -8.36 6.93
C ASN A 469 11.29 -7.73 8.01
N PHE A 470 11.00 -6.49 8.39
CA PHE A 470 11.71 -5.81 9.47
C PHE A 470 10.77 -5.68 10.67
N ILE A 471 11.21 -6.18 11.82
CA ILE A 471 10.39 -6.26 13.04
C ILE A 471 11.21 -5.94 14.30
N PRO A 472 10.58 -5.44 15.38
CA PRO A 472 11.11 -5.66 16.72
C PRO A 472 11.20 -7.17 17.04
N GLN A 473 12.24 -7.58 17.75
CA GLN A 473 12.46 -8.97 18.16
C GLN A 473 12.34 -9.08 19.68
N THR A 474 11.40 -9.89 20.18
CA THR A 474 11.22 -10.15 21.62
C THR A 474 11.58 -11.57 22.04
N THR A 475 11.81 -12.47 21.07
CA THR A 475 12.20 -13.87 21.33
C THR A 475 13.37 -14.29 20.43
N GLN A 476 14.12 -15.31 20.87
CA GLN A 476 14.98 -16.05 19.95
C GLN A 476 14.06 -16.95 19.12
N ASN A 477 13.94 -16.65 17.82
CA ASN A 477 13.04 -17.36 16.93
C ASN A 477 13.59 -18.74 16.53
N LYS A 478 12.66 -19.66 16.25
CA LYS A 478 12.90 -21.04 15.82
C LYS A 478 11.64 -21.58 15.12
N MET A 479 11.64 -22.82 14.63
CA MET A 479 10.37 -23.44 14.21
C MET A 479 9.47 -23.63 15.43
N GLY A 480 8.19 -23.27 15.30
CA GLY A 480 7.21 -23.26 16.38
C GLY A 480 7.28 -22.06 17.33
N LEU A 481 8.15 -21.08 17.07
CA LEU A 481 8.19 -19.84 17.85
C LEU A 481 8.60 -18.65 16.98
N GLY A 482 7.66 -17.71 16.85
CA GLY A 482 7.90 -16.46 16.13
C GLY A 482 8.83 -15.49 16.85
N PRO A 483 9.53 -14.60 16.13
CA PRO A 483 10.50 -13.62 16.67
C PRO A 483 9.90 -12.49 17.52
N TYR A 484 8.59 -12.27 17.45
CA TYR A 484 7.86 -11.32 18.26
C TYR A 484 6.65 -11.99 18.89
N LEU A 485 6.47 -11.78 20.19
CA LEU A 485 5.27 -12.11 20.94
C LEU A 485 4.85 -10.88 21.74
N TYR A 486 3.56 -10.53 21.66
CA TYR A 486 2.99 -9.36 22.36
C TYR A 486 3.11 -9.47 23.88
N GLU A 487 3.11 -10.67 24.46
CA GLU A 487 3.19 -10.85 25.92
C GLU A 487 4.59 -10.57 26.48
N ARG A 488 5.59 -10.33 25.64
CA ARG A 488 6.96 -10.04 26.07
C ARG A 488 7.13 -8.55 26.31
N ASP A 489 7.80 -8.22 27.40
CA ASP A 489 8.11 -6.86 27.85
C ASP A 489 9.56 -6.43 27.57
N THR A 490 10.29 -7.25 26.80
CA THR A 490 11.70 -7.02 26.45
C THR A 490 11.94 -7.18 24.96
N ILE A 491 12.67 -6.22 24.37
CA ILE A 491 13.18 -6.29 23.00
C ILE A 491 14.66 -6.67 23.06
N ILE A 492 15.02 -7.73 22.34
CA ILE A 492 16.38 -8.27 22.25
C ILE A 492 17.09 -7.87 20.94
N GLY A 493 16.40 -7.16 20.06
CA GLY A 493 16.95 -6.64 18.79
C GLY A 493 15.88 -6.15 17.83
N PHE A 494 16.31 -5.64 16.69
CA PHE A 494 15.50 -5.36 15.51
C PHE A 494 15.98 -6.30 14.40
N LEU A 495 15.08 -7.16 13.95
CA LEU A 495 15.39 -8.30 13.10
C LEU A 495 14.96 -8.03 11.66
N ALA A 496 15.89 -8.26 10.72
CA ALA A 496 15.60 -8.48 9.31
C ALA A 496 15.39 -9.99 9.12
N THR A 497 14.12 -10.40 9.03
CA THR A 497 13.68 -11.81 9.04
C THR A 497 13.03 -12.21 7.74
N HIS A 498 13.14 -13.51 7.43
CA HIS A 498 12.42 -14.14 6.34
C HIS A 498 11.39 -15.16 6.84
N GLN A 499 11.26 -15.34 8.16
CA GLN A 499 10.29 -16.25 8.76
C GLN A 499 8.87 -15.86 8.33
N PRO A 500 8.16 -16.74 7.58
CA PRO A 500 6.85 -16.40 7.08
C PRO A 500 5.78 -16.47 8.18
N MET A 501 5.79 -17.58 8.94
CA MET A 501 4.92 -17.88 10.07
C MET A 501 5.69 -18.67 11.13
N LEU A 502 5.13 -18.83 12.34
CA LEU A 502 5.86 -19.45 13.46
C LEU A 502 6.39 -20.87 13.17
N TRP A 503 5.66 -21.66 12.37
CA TRP A 503 5.96 -23.07 12.11
C TRP A 503 7.07 -23.35 11.11
N MET A 504 7.35 -22.40 10.21
CA MET A 504 8.30 -22.61 9.11
C MET A 504 9.75 -22.41 9.55
N GLY A 505 9.94 -21.57 10.57
CA GLY A 505 11.26 -21.09 10.96
C GLY A 505 11.81 -20.07 9.95
N ASP A 506 13.00 -19.56 10.27
CA ASP A 506 13.63 -18.44 9.59
C ASP A 506 14.84 -18.91 8.77
N TYR A 507 15.35 -18.04 7.92
CA TYR A 507 16.54 -18.28 7.13
C TYR A 507 17.27 -16.98 6.81
N GLY A 508 18.60 -17.00 6.80
CA GLY A 508 19.41 -15.86 6.30
C GLY A 508 19.16 -14.51 6.98
N TYR A 509 18.73 -14.50 8.25
CA TYR A 509 18.34 -13.30 9.00
C TYR A 509 19.53 -12.57 9.65
N VAL A 510 19.35 -11.30 10.02
CA VAL A 510 20.33 -10.51 10.81
C VAL A 510 19.62 -9.59 11.80
N SER A 511 20.20 -9.40 12.99
CA SER A 511 19.62 -8.57 14.06
C SER A 511 20.56 -7.44 14.49
N VAL A 512 19.99 -6.25 14.76
CA VAL A 512 20.70 -5.07 15.28
C VAL A 512 20.05 -4.61 16.59
N MET A 513 20.84 -4.39 17.63
CA MET A 513 20.34 -3.95 18.94
C MET A 513 21.10 -2.70 19.42
N PRO A 514 20.44 -1.53 19.63
CA PRO A 514 21.06 -0.39 20.30
C PRO A 514 21.28 -0.69 21.79
N GLN A 515 22.36 -0.16 22.38
CA GLN A 515 22.59 -0.23 23.84
C GLN A 515 23.29 1.03 24.36
N VAL A 516 23.13 1.26 25.66
CA VAL A 516 23.94 2.19 26.45
C VAL A 516 24.47 1.46 27.69
N GLY A 517 25.73 1.71 28.06
CA GLY A 517 26.32 1.24 29.32
C GLY A 517 27.23 0.03 29.13
N LYS A 518 27.05 -1.08 29.85
CA LYS A 518 27.90 -2.28 29.70
C LYS A 518 27.56 -3.07 28.43
N LEU A 519 28.57 -3.54 27.69
CA LEU A 519 28.36 -4.37 26.48
C LEU A 519 27.77 -5.72 26.88
N LYS A 520 26.59 -6.04 26.32
CA LYS A 520 25.94 -7.36 26.48
C LYS A 520 25.65 -7.92 25.10
N VAL A 521 26.23 -9.05 24.73
CA VAL A 521 26.09 -9.60 23.36
C VAL A 521 25.07 -10.72 23.26
N MET A 522 24.81 -11.44 24.35
CA MET A 522 23.90 -12.57 24.35
C MET A 522 22.43 -12.14 24.40
N PRO A 523 21.51 -12.77 23.65
CA PRO A 523 20.09 -12.40 23.59
C PRO A 523 19.41 -12.23 24.95
N LYS A 524 19.63 -13.17 25.88
CA LYS A 524 19.04 -13.14 27.24
C LYS A 524 19.53 -11.95 28.07
N GLU A 525 20.75 -11.50 27.84
CA GLU A 525 21.39 -10.45 28.65
C GLU A 525 21.13 -9.05 28.06
N ARG A 526 21.06 -8.95 26.73
CA ARG A 526 20.96 -7.67 26.03
C ARG A 526 19.55 -7.08 25.92
N GLY A 527 18.54 -7.83 26.35
CA GLY A 527 17.15 -7.39 26.31
C GLY A 527 16.96 -6.06 27.04
N MET A 528 16.24 -5.13 26.42
CA MET A 528 15.83 -3.88 27.04
C MET A 528 14.31 -3.86 27.22
N HIS A 529 13.85 -3.35 28.36
CA HIS A 529 12.43 -3.27 28.65
C HIS A 529 11.74 -2.27 27.72
N PHE A 530 10.51 -2.58 27.30
CA PHE A 530 9.63 -1.67 26.58
C PHE A 530 8.18 -1.84 27.08
N SER A 531 7.30 -0.93 26.70
CA SER A 531 5.87 -1.01 26.99
C SER A 531 5.05 -0.70 25.75
N HIS A 532 3.96 -1.43 25.54
CA HIS A 532 3.01 -1.18 24.46
C HIS A 532 2.35 0.21 24.54
N ASP A 533 2.30 0.84 25.73
CA ASP A 533 1.81 2.23 25.88
C ASP A 533 2.72 3.25 25.17
N ARG A 534 3.96 2.87 24.90
CA ARG A 534 4.97 3.66 24.17
C ARG A 534 5.34 3.03 22.83
N GLU A 535 4.59 2.02 22.39
CA GLU A 535 4.77 1.34 21.11
C GLU A 535 3.78 1.88 20.08
N VAL A 536 4.28 2.15 18.88
CA VAL A 536 3.46 2.44 17.71
C VAL A 536 3.83 1.40 16.67
N ALA A 537 2.87 0.56 16.29
CA ALA A 537 3.05 -0.47 15.27
C ALA A 537 2.11 -0.20 14.08
N LYS A 538 2.70 0.19 12.95
CA LYS A 538 2.02 0.45 11.67
C LYS A 538 2.77 -0.27 10.55
N PRO A 539 2.10 -0.63 9.44
CA PRO A 539 2.76 -1.39 8.37
C PRO A 539 3.87 -0.59 7.65
N TYR A 540 3.88 0.74 7.82
CA TYR A 540 4.85 1.66 7.24
C TYR A 540 5.81 2.30 8.26
N TYR A 541 5.59 2.10 9.56
CA TYR A 541 6.34 2.75 10.61
C TYR A 541 6.20 2.01 11.94
N TYR A 542 7.32 1.76 12.61
CA TYR A 542 7.32 1.28 13.98
C TYR A 542 8.15 2.20 14.89
N SER A 543 7.70 2.39 16.12
CA SER A 543 8.41 3.15 17.16
C SER A 543 8.21 2.52 18.53
N THR A 544 9.27 2.53 19.34
CA THR A 544 9.19 2.17 20.76
C THR A 544 10.25 2.90 21.57
N GLU A 545 10.08 2.92 22.89
CA GLU A 545 11.09 3.37 23.86
C GLU A 545 11.67 2.16 24.58
N LEU A 546 13.00 2.04 24.57
CA LEU A 546 13.76 0.96 25.18
C LEU A 546 14.45 1.48 26.44
N ASN A 547 14.27 0.81 27.57
CA ASN A 547 14.90 1.16 28.84
C ASN A 547 15.91 0.08 29.26
N ASN A 548 17.12 0.50 29.62
CA ASN A 548 18.09 -0.40 30.25
C ASN A 548 17.84 -0.51 31.77
N GLU A 549 18.59 -1.40 32.44
CA GLU A 549 18.52 -1.60 33.89
C GLU A 549 18.84 -0.34 34.71
N ALA A 550 19.53 0.64 34.10
CA ALA A 550 19.93 1.89 34.73
C ALA A 550 18.93 3.05 34.48
N GLY A 551 17.79 2.81 33.84
CA GLY A 551 16.78 3.85 33.57
C GLY A 551 17.09 4.74 32.37
N GLN A 552 18.10 4.40 31.56
CA GLN A 552 18.47 5.17 30.37
C GLN A 552 17.63 4.74 29.17
N LEU A 553 17.01 5.72 28.53
CA LEU A 553 16.02 5.51 27.47
C LEU A 553 16.65 5.71 26.09
N ILE A 554 16.43 4.75 25.19
CA ILE A 554 16.71 4.86 23.76
C ILE A 554 15.38 4.79 23.01
N LYS A 555 15.04 5.82 22.23
CA LYS A 555 13.90 5.74 21.31
C LYS A 555 14.33 5.09 20.01
N ALA A 556 13.64 4.04 19.59
CA ALA A 556 13.90 3.33 18.34
C ALA A 556 12.75 3.53 17.37
N GLU A 557 13.05 3.87 16.12
CA GLU A 557 12.07 4.09 15.05
C GLU A 557 12.55 3.36 13.78
N THR A 558 11.65 2.74 13.02
CA THR A 558 11.99 2.06 11.76
C THR A 558 10.93 2.26 10.67
N SER A 559 11.41 2.34 9.44
CA SER A 559 10.63 2.20 8.21
C SER A 559 11.46 1.48 7.16
N ALA A 560 10.81 0.83 6.19
CA ALA A 560 11.51 -0.05 5.26
C ALA A 560 10.88 -0.10 3.88
N ALA A 561 11.70 -0.50 2.91
CA ALA A 561 11.33 -0.84 1.55
C ALA A 561 11.14 -2.37 1.43
N SER A 562 11.52 -2.99 0.30
CA SER A 562 11.35 -4.44 0.08
C SER A 562 12.54 -5.25 0.62
N ARG A 563 13.77 -4.72 0.47
CA ARG A 563 15.05 -5.41 0.75
C ARG A 563 15.94 -4.63 1.73
N ALA A 564 15.51 -3.44 2.14
CA ALA A 564 16.27 -2.56 3.01
C ALA A 564 15.38 -1.78 3.99
N ALA A 565 15.90 -1.49 5.17
CA ALA A 565 15.29 -0.65 6.19
C ALA A 565 16.20 0.51 6.59
N LEU A 566 15.56 1.60 7.04
CA LEU A 566 16.21 2.74 7.68
C LEU A 566 15.66 2.88 9.10
N TYR A 567 16.56 2.80 10.06
CA TYR A 567 16.30 2.99 11.48
C TYR A 567 16.78 4.36 11.94
N ARG A 568 16.10 4.90 12.95
CA ARG A 568 16.51 6.10 13.69
C ARG A 568 16.50 5.76 15.18
N PHE A 569 17.65 5.91 15.83
CA PHE A 569 17.79 5.68 17.28
C PHE A 569 18.16 6.98 17.96
N THR A 570 17.35 7.42 18.93
CA THR A 570 17.62 8.61 19.74
C THR A 570 18.22 8.17 21.05
N PHE A 571 19.49 8.50 21.27
CA PHE A 571 20.27 8.09 22.43
C PHE A 571 20.26 9.16 23.54
N PRO A 572 20.44 8.74 24.81
CA PRO A 572 20.77 9.66 25.89
C PRO A 572 22.23 10.09 25.77
N GLU A 573 22.64 11.04 26.62
CA GLU A 573 24.06 11.37 26.74
C GLU A 573 24.82 10.17 27.30
N SER A 574 25.87 9.73 26.60
CA SER A 574 26.72 8.64 27.05
C SER A 574 28.04 8.60 26.30
N LYS A 575 29.07 8.10 26.98
CA LYS A 575 30.34 7.73 26.33
C LYS A 575 30.33 6.33 25.73
N ASP A 576 29.32 5.54 26.10
CA ASP A 576 29.24 4.09 25.89
C ASP A 576 27.94 3.70 25.15
N SER A 577 27.56 4.48 24.13
CA SER A 577 26.45 4.16 23.23
C SER A 577 26.95 3.26 22.11
N ARG A 578 26.12 2.30 21.68
CA ARG A 578 26.56 1.27 20.71
C ARG A 578 25.43 0.61 19.95
N PHE A 579 25.82 -0.15 18.93
CA PHE A 579 25.01 -1.19 18.32
C PHE A 579 25.70 -2.56 18.44
N VAL A 580 24.91 -3.58 18.79
CA VAL A 580 25.30 -5.00 18.76
C VAL A 580 24.61 -5.66 17.57
N ILE A 581 25.41 -6.31 16.74
CA ILE A 581 24.96 -7.02 15.55
C ILE A 581 25.07 -8.51 15.86
N GLN A 582 24.02 -9.27 15.54
CA GLN A 582 24.04 -10.73 15.57
C GLN A 582 23.89 -11.24 14.14
N GLY A 583 24.98 -11.79 13.61
CA GLY A 583 25.04 -12.30 12.24
C GLY A 583 24.50 -13.73 12.10
N ILE A 584 24.55 -14.52 13.16
CA ILE A 584 23.99 -15.89 13.22
C ILE A 584 23.76 -16.25 14.70
N ASN A 585 22.76 -17.10 14.99
CA ASN A 585 22.48 -17.58 16.34
C ASN A 585 22.00 -19.03 16.35
N LEU A 586 22.94 -19.97 16.21
CA LEU A 586 22.70 -21.36 16.56
C LEU A 586 22.78 -21.51 18.07
N ALA A 587 21.61 -21.60 18.71
CA ALA A 587 21.45 -21.68 20.16
C ALA A 587 21.03 -23.11 20.56
N PRO A 588 21.97 -24.01 20.93
CA PRO A 588 21.67 -25.40 21.23
C PRO A 588 20.62 -25.57 22.34
N GLU A 589 20.50 -24.58 23.23
CA GLU A 589 19.49 -24.55 24.29
C GLU A 589 18.03 -24.46 23.79
N LEU A 590 17.80 -24.22 22.49
CA LEU A 590 16.48 -24.15 21.87
C LEU A 590 16.03 -25.49 21.23
N THR A 591 16.86 -26.53 21.34
CA THR A 591 16.59 -27.87 20.77
C THR A 591 15.29 -28.46 21.32
N ASP A 592 14.46 -28.97 20.42
CA ASP A 592 13.24 -29.74 20.70
C ASP A 592 12.94 -30.71 19.55
N SER A 593 11.74 -31.29 19.50
CA SER A 593 11.32 -32.22 18.45
C SER A 593 11.33 -31.64 17.05
N ASP A 594 11.09 -30.33 16.91
CA ASP A 594 11.06 -29.65 15.62
C ASP A 594 12.43 -29.05 15.28
N ASN A 595 13.30 -28.75 16.25
CA ASN A 595 14.51 -27.98 16.02
C ASN A 595 15.78 -28.77 16.38
N ASP A 596 16.41 -29.42 15.39
CA ASP A 596 17.74 -30.02 15.55
C ASP A 596 18.86 -29.04 15.15
N PHE A 597 19.83 -28.87 16.05
CA PHE A 597 21.01 -28.02 15.84
C PHE A 597 22.28 -28.82 15.57
N THR A 598 22.28 -30.14 15.77
CA THR A 598 23.47 -31.00 15.79
C THR A 598 24.29 -30.85 14.52
N GLU A 599 23.67 -31.08 13.36
CA GLU A 599 24.38 -31.01 12.08
C GLU A 599 24.69 -29.56 11.69
N ARG A 600 23.77 -28.63 11.96
CA ARG A 600 23.95 -27.19 11.69
C ARG A 600 25.17 -26.61 12.42
N LEU A 601 25.36 -26.96 13.70
CA LEU A 601 26.52 -26.55 14.50
C LEU A 601 27.85 -27.10 13.94
N ARG A 602 27.81 -28.27 13.29
CA ARG A 602 28.99 -28.92 12.73
C ARG A 602 29.43 -28.29 11.41
N ILE A 603 28.48 -27.90 10.55
CA ILE A 603 28.78 -27.52 9.15
C ILE A 603 28.65 -26.02 8.87
N LEU A 604 27.87 -25.28 9.66
CA LEU A 604 27.59 -23.88 9.37
C LEU A 604 28.50 -22.93 10.15
N LYS A 605 28.93 -21.85 9.50
CA LYS A 605 29.55 -20.69 10.15
C LYS A 605 29.09 -19.41 9.47
N GLY A 606 28.47 -18.51 10.24
CA GLY A 606 28.23 -17.14 9.81
C GLY A 606 29.52 -16.34 9.73
N TYR A 607 29.44 -15.16 9.12
CA TYR A 607 30.56 -14.24 8.94
C TYR A 607 30.13 -12.79 9.15
N VAL A 608 31.01 -11.99 9.78
CA VAL A 608 30.90 -10.53 9.86
C VAL A 608 32.25 -9.89 9.60
N PHE A 609 32.21 -8.72 8.97
CA PHE A 609 33.34 -7.81 8.81
C PHE A 609 32.95 -6.37 9.16
N VAL A 610 33.72 -5.74 10.04
CA VAL A 610 33.61 -4.33 10.40
C VAL A 610 34.47 -3.49 9.46
N ASP A 611 33.84 -2.82 8.51
CA ASP A 611 34.49 -1.92 7.56
C ASP A 611 34.46 -0.48 8.10
N THR A 612 35.55 -0.09 8.75
CA THR A 612 35.71 1.26 9.33
C THR A 612 35.91 2.35 8.26
N VAL A 613 36.30 1.97 7.03
CA VAL A 613 36.51 2.92 5.92
C VAL A 613 35.16 3.33 5.34
N ARG A 614 34.29 2.34 5.10
CA ARG A 614 32.93 2.57 4.57
C ARG A 614 31.88 2.83 5.66
N ASN A 615 32.29 2.81 6.93
CA ASN A 615 31.45 3.00 8.10
C ASN A 615 30.25 2.03 8.12
N CYS A 616 30.53 0.75 7.87
CA CYS A 616 29.51 -0.28 7.78
C CYS A 616 29.99 -1.63 8.34
N ILE A 617 29.04 -2.53 8.56
CA ILE A 617 29.28 -3.94 8.84
C ILE A 617 28.67 -4.75 7.71
N ILE A 618 29.42 -5.70 7.16
CA ILE A 618 28.95 -6.63 6.15
C ILE A 618 29.06 -8.06 6.67
N GLY A 619 28.32 -9.00 6.08
CA GLY A 619 28.41 -10.39 6.51
C GLY A 619 27.44 -11.30 5.79
N TYR A 620 27.37 -12.54 6.28
CA TYR A 620 26.36 -13.50 5.84
C TYR A 620 25.95 -14.47 6.95
N ASN A 621 24.70 -14.93 6.86
CA ASN A 621 24.10 -15.97 7.66
C ASN A 621 23.72 -17.17 6.77
N PRO A 622 24.42 -18.33 6.85
CA PRO A 622 24.11 -19.51 6.06
C PRO A 622 23.01 -20.39 6.68
N ASP A 623 22.37 -19.94 7.76
CA ASP A 623 21.43 -20.76 8.51
C ASP A 623 20.03 -20.77 7.91
N ARG A 624 19.41 -21.95 7.94
CA ARG A 624 17.99 -22.19 7.63
C ARG A 624 17.44 -23.09 8.72
N HIS A 625 16.40 -22.65 9.41
CA HIS A 625 15.82 -23.46 10.48
C HIS A 625 15.28 -24.79 9.96
N ALA A 626 14.66 -24.80 8.77
CA ALA A 626 14.14 -25.99 8.11
C ALA A 626 15.21 -26.86 7.39
N THR A 627 16.50 -26.73 7.72
CA THR A 627 17.58 -27.50 7.03
C THR A 627 17.35 -29.01 7.07
N GLN A 628 16.80 -29.54 8.16
CA GLN A 628 16.54 -30.98 8.35
C GLN A 628 15.39 -31.54 7.51
N LEU A 629 14.59 -30.68 6.87
CA LEU A 629 13.36 -31.04 6.15
C LEU A 629 13.53 -31.09 4.62
N GLY A 630 14.74 -30.85 4.13
CA GLY A 630 15.02 -30.72 2.71
C GLY A 630 16.48 -31.01 2.34
N PRO A 631 16.83 -30.90 1.05
CA PRO A 631 18.19 -31.16 0.60
C PRO A 631 19.20 -30.15 1.20
N PRO A 632 20.48 -30.53 1.29
CA PRO A 632 21.54 -29.64 1.71
C PRO A 632 21.75 -28.52 0.68
N LEU A 633 21.99 -27.30 1.15
CA LEU A 633 22.27 -26.11 0.32
C LEU A 633 23.60 -25.48 0.77
N PRO A 634 24.75 -26.03 0.36
CA PRO A 634 26.06 -25.60 0.84
C PRO A 634 26.42 -24.16 0.44
N ASN A 635 25.84 -23.61 -0.64
CA ASN A 635 26.09 -22.22 -1.06
C ASN A 635 25.04 -21.22 -0.54
N PHE A 636 23.99 -21.67 0.16
CA PHE A 636 22.99 -20.77 0.72
C PHE A 636 23.61 -19.79 1.72
N LYS A 637 23.37 -18.50 1.49
CA LYS A 637 23.78 -17.40 2.37
C LYS A 637 22.76 -16.27 2.31
N GLY A 638 22.28 -15.83 3.47
CA GLY A 638 21.65 -14.52 3.63
C GLY A 638 22.73 -13.47 3.89
N TYR A 639 23.09 -12.70 2.86
CA TYR A 639 24.06 -11.62 2.95
C TYR A 639 23.42 -10.35 3.51
N PHE A 640 24.21 -9.54 4.23
CA PHE A 640 23.73 -8.27 4.75
C PHE A 640 24.78 -7.16 4.72
N VAL A 641 24.28 -5.93 4.66
CA VAL A 641 25.04 -4.67 4.80
C VAL A 641 24.33 -3.79 5.82
N ILE A 642 25.08 -3.29 6.81
CA ILE A 642 24.59 -2.42 7.86
C ILE A 642 25.42 -1.13 7.84
N GLN A 643 24.86 -0.01 7.40
CA GLN A 643 25.56 1.29 7.33
C GLN A 643 25.12 2.20 8.47
N PHE A 644 26.05 3.02 8.97
CA PHE A 644 25.79 3.99 10.03
C PHE A 644 26.03 5.42 9.53
N ASP A 645 25.25 6.38 9.99
CA ASP A 645 25.46 7.81 9.66
C ASP A 645 26.48 8.51 10.58
N LYS A 646 26.94 7.81 11.63
CA LYS A 646 27.93 8.27 12.59
C LYS A 646 29.14 7.34 12.60
N ARG A 647 30.35 7.92 12.65
CA ARG A 647 31.61 7.17 12.69
C ARG A 647 31.81 6.43 14.02
N PHE A 648 32.44 5.28 13.95
CA PHE A 648 32.76 4.46 15.14
C PHE A 648 33.91 5.08 15.94
N ASN A 649 33.77 5.16 17.26
CA ASN A 649 34.87 5.48 18.18
C ASN A 649 35.72 4.24 18.47
N SER A 650 35.07 3.09 18.63
CA SER A 650 35.69 1.79 18.78
C SER A 650 34.75 0.70 18.28
N PHE A 651 35.29 -0.49 18.05
CA PHE A 651 34.53 -1.63 17.52
C PHE A 651 35.17 -2.94 17.99
N GLY A 652 34.48 -4.04 17.72
CA GLY A 652 35.04 -5.39 17.88
C GLY A 652 34.05 -6.45 17.43
N THR A 653 34.43 -7.70 17.60
CA THR A 653 33.59 -8.86 17.31
C THR A 653 33.27 -9.65 18.57
N TRP A 654 32.31 -10.57 18.45
CA TRP A 654 32.00 -11.52 19.51
C TRP A 654 31.63 -12.89 18.94
N ASP A 655 31.94 -13.95 19.68
CA ASP A 655 31.56 -15.34 19.39
C ASP A 655 31.31 -16.10 20.70
N ASN A 656 30.17 -16.79 20.80
CA ASN A 656 29.75 -17.52 21.99
C ASN A 656 29.87 -16.71 23.31
N GLY A 657 29.53 -15.41 23.25
CA GLY A 657 29.58 -14.49 24.39
C GLY A 657 30.95 -13.88 24.67
N ILE A 658 32.02 -14.36 24.02
CA ILE A 658 33.38 -13.83 24.18
C ILE A 658 33.56 -12.66 23.23
N THR A 659 34.00 -11.51 23.73
CA THR A 659 34.21 -10.28 22.95
C THR A 659 35.68 -10.00 22.69
N THR A 660 36.04 -9.62 21.47
CA THR A 660 37.40 -9.23 21.08
C THR A 660 37.41 -7.80 20.55
N ALA A 661 38.00 -6.86 21.31
CA ALA A 661 38.09 -5.47 20.90
C ALA A 661 39.07 -5.26 19.72
N GLY A 662 38.70 -4.38 18.79
CA GLY A 662 39.51 -4.04 17.61
C GLY A 662 39.56 -5.11 16.52
N GLN A 663 39.01 -6.30 16.75
CA GLN A 663 38.88 -7.34 15.74
C GLN A 663 37.86 -6.90 14.68
N THR A 664 38.25 -6.99 13.40
CA THR A 664 37.41 -6.60 12.27
C THR A 664 36.63 -7.76 11.69
N GLU A 665 37.11 -9.00 11.78
CA GLU A 665 36.48 -10.18 11.19
C GLU A 665 36.17 -11.26 12.22
N GLN A 666 35.03 -11.93 12.06
CA GLN A 666 34.66 -13.09 12.85
C GLN A 666 33.95 -14.13 11.99
N TYR A 667 34.22 -15.41 12.27
CA TYR A 667 33.43 -16.56 11.83
C TYR A 667 32.94 -17.32 13.05
N GLY A 668 31.74 -17.89 13.00
CA GLY A 668 31.21 -18.64 14.15
C GLY A 668 29.78 -19.11 13.96
N THR A 669 29.28 -19.86 14.94
CA THR A 669 27.90 -20.40 14.95
C THR A 669 26.95 -19.53 15.75
N ARG A 670 27.48 -18.70 16.67
CA ARG A 670 26.72 -17.78 17.51
C ARG A 670 27.55 -16.52 17.76
N MET A 671 27.48 -15.59 16.80
CA MET A 671 28.49 -14.53 16.67
C MET A 671 27.94 -13.24 16.07
N GLY A 672 28.77 -12.20 16.15
CA GLY A 672 28.55 -10.96 15.42
C GLY A 672 29.58 -9.89 15.74
N ALA A 673 29.14 -8.63 15.68
CA ALA A 673 30.00 -7.46 15.85
C ALA A 673 29.37 -6.43 16.79
N TYR A 674 30.17 -5.48 17.26
CA TYR A 674 29.68 -4.29 17.95
C TYR A 674 30.47 -3.05 17.52
N VAL A 675 29.79 -1.91 17.50
CA VAL A 675 30.36 -0.59 17.23
C VAL A 675 29.92 0.39 18.29
N ASN A 676 30.86 1.15 18.85
CA ASN A 676 30.63 2.14 19.90
C ASN A 676 30.82 3.56 19.37
N PHE A 677 30.13 4.51 19.98
CA PHE A 677 30.24 5.94 19.73
C PHE A 677 29.80 6.74 20.97
N GLU A 678 30.30 7.96 21.08
CA GLU A 678 29.82 8.91 22.09
C GLU A 678 28.55 9.61 21.59
N THR A 679 27.54 9.77 22.45
CA THR A 679 26.29 10.47 22.13
C THR A 679 26.03 11.60 23.10
N LYS A 680 25.49 12.71 22.59
CA LYS A 680 24.88 13.76 23.41
C LYS A 680 23.43 13.39 23.73
N ALA A 681 22.85 14.09 24.71
CA ALA A 681 21.44 13.95 25.03
C ALA A 681 20.57 14.21 23.79
N ASN A 682 19.66 13.28 23.50
CA ASN A 682 18.76 13.29 22.34
C ASN A 682 19.48 13.25 20.97
N GLU A 683 20.74 12.81 20.94
CA GLU A 683 21.43 12.63 19.68
C GLU A 683 20.85 11.45 18.91
N VAL A 684 20.61 11.68 17.62
CA VAL A 684 20.08 10.67 16.71
C VAL A 684 21.21 10.00 15.95
N VAL A 685 21.24 8.66 15.97
CA VAL A 685 22.07 7.83 15.08
C VAL A 685 21.17 7.01 14.17
N LYS A 686 21.40 7.08 12.86
CA LYS A 686 20.65 6.33 11.86
C LYS A 686 21.42 5.12 11.39
N VAL A 687 20.68 4.04 11.15
CA VAL A 687 21.23 2.77 10.69
C VAL A 687 20.44 2.30 9.48
N LYS A 688 21.13 1.95 8.39
CA LYS A 688 20.53 1.27 7.25
C LYS A 688 20.87 -0.21 7.32
N VAL A 689 19.90 -1.09 7.11
CA VAL A 689 20.11 -2.55 7.02
C VAL A 689 19.56 -3.01 5.68
N ALA A 690 20.36 -3.69 4.88
CA ALA A 690 19.93 -4.32 3.64
C ALA A 690 20.38 -5.77 3.58
N THR A 691 19.58 -6.61 2.92
CA THR A 691 19.79 -8.05 2.78
C THR A 691 19.86 -8.46 1.31
N SER A 692 20.43 -9.62 1.03
CA SER A 692 20.45 -10.27 -0.29
C SER A 692 20.67 -11.77 -0.14
N PHE A 693 20.17 -12.57 -1.08
CA PHE A 693 20.53 -13.99 -1.19
C PHE A 693 21.62 -14.27 -2.23
N ILE A 694 22.14 -13.22 -2.88
CA ILE A 694 23.10 -13.33 -3.98
C ILE A 694 24.51 -13.00 -3.50
N SER A 695 24.73 -11.80 -2.95
CA SER A 695 26.04 -11.36 -2.44
C SER A 695 25.95 -10.11 -1.56
N VAL A 696 27.06 -9.72 -0.93
CA VAL A 696 27.18 -8.43 -0.21
C VAL A 696 27.02 -7.26 -1.18
N GLU A 697 27.59 -7.35 -2.38
CA GLU A 697 27.49 -6.32 -3.42
C GLU A 697 26.04 -6.13 -3.86
N GLN A 698 25.28 -7.22 -4.00
CA GLN A 698 23.86 -7.14 -4.28
C GLN A 698 23.07 -6.53 -3.12
N ALA A 699 23.39 -6.87 -1.86
CA ALA A 699 22.76 -6.22 -0.70
C ALA A 699 23.02 -4.70 -0.67
N LEU A 700 24.23 -4.28 -1.04
CA LEU A 700 24.56 -2.85 -1.19
C LEU A 700 23.81 -2.22 -2.37
N GLU A 701 23.65 -2.93 -3.48
CA GLU A 701 22.85 -2.46 -4.62
C GLU A 701 21.36 -2.32 -4.24
N ASN A 702 20.80 -3.27 -3.49
CA ASN A 702 19.46 -3.17 -2.91
C ASN A 702 19.32 -1.91 -2.08
N LEU A 703 20.29 -1.65 -1.20
CA LEU A 703 20.27 -0.46 -0.37
C LEU A 703 20.30 0.84 -1.20
N ASN A 704 21.20 0.91 -2.19
CA ASN A 704 21.38 2.11 -3.01
C ASN A 704 20.19 2.37 -3.93
N GLN A 705 19.52 1.33 -4.41
CA GLN A 705 18.32 1.47 -5.25
C GLN A 705 17.07 1.82 -4.43
N GLU A 706 16.88 1.22 -3.25
CA GLU A 706 15.66 1.41 -2.46
C GLU A 706 15.74 2.59 -1.49
N ILE A 707 16.89 2.82 -0.85
CA ILE A 707 17.10 3.84 0.18
C ILE A 707 18.48 4.52 0.04
N PRO A 708 18.73 5.31 -1.01
CA PRO A 708 20.02 6.00 -1.21
C PRO A 708 20.27 7.13 -0.19
N HIS A 709 19.23 7.77 0.33
CA HIS A 709 19.32 8.93 1.25
C HIS A 709 19.20 8.54 2.73
N TRP A 710 19.46 9.48 3.64
CA TRP A 710 19.25 9.33 5.10
C TRP A 710 17.97 10.01 5.60
N ASP A 711 17.07 10.40 4.69
CA ASP A 711 15.76 10.95 5.04
C ASP A 711 14.80 9.82 5.48
N PHE A 712 14.54 9.74 6.79
CA PHE A 712 13.66 8.73 7.39
C PHE A 712 12.19 8.97 7.05
N ASP A 713 11.75 10.23 7.10
CA ASP A 713 10.35 10.58 6.89
C ASP A 713 9.95 10.35 5.42
N ALA A 714 10.89 10.49 4.47
CA ALA A 714 10.69 10.11 3.08
C ALA A 714 10.48 8.60 2.89
N VAL A 715 11.20 7.74 3.62
CA VAL A 715 10.99 6.28 3.58
C VAL A 715 9.61 5.94 4.15
N VAL A 716 9.24 6.53 5.29
CA VAL A 716 7.91 6.39 5.90
C VAL A 716 6.80 6.77 4.92
N ALA A 717 6.93 7.93 4.27
CA ALA A 717 5.94 8.41 3.31
C ALA A 717 5.81 7.47 2.10
N ALA A 718 6.94 7.01 1.55
CA ALA A 718 6.96 6.11 0.40
C ALA A 718 6.34 4.74 0.73
N THR A 719 6.61 4.20 1.92
CA THR A 719 6.06 2.90 2.35
C THR A 719 4.59 3.01 2.72
N ARG A 720 4.17 4.12 3.36
CA ARG A 720 2.75 4.42 3.63
C ARG A 720 1.95 4.51 2.33
N GLU A 721 2.48 5.22 1.33
CA GLU A 721 1.83 5.34 0.02
C GLU A 721 1.75 3.98 -0.70
N ALA A 722 2.80 3.15 -0.63
CA ALA A 722 2.79 1.82 -1.22
C ALA A 722 1.68 0.93 -0.64
N TRP A 723 1.48 0.94 0.69
CA TRP A 723 0.37 0.25 1.33
C TRP A 723 -0.98 0.86 0.97
N GLN A 724 -1.10 2.18 1.04
CA GLN A 724 -2.33 2.90 0.74
C GLN A 724 -2.83 2.58 -0.68
N GLN A 725 -1.92 2.47 -1.66
CA GLN A 725 -2.27 2.10 -3.03
C GLN A 725 -2.89 0.70 -3.15
N GLN A 726 -2.50 -0.24 -2.30
CA GLN A 726 -3.07 -1.58 -2.30
C GLN A 726 -4.37 -1.66 -1.48
N LEU A 727 -4.38 -1.09 -0.28
CA LEU A 727 -5.52 -1.17 0.63
C LEU A 727 -6.75 -0.44 0.07
N ARG A 728 -6.57 0.68 -0.64
CA ARG A 728 -7.67 1.42 -1.29
C ARG A 728 -8.35 0.65 -2.44
N LYS A 729 -7.80 -0.49 -2.88
CA LYS A 729 -8.44 -1.35 -3.89
C LYS A 729 -9.77 -1.91 -3.38
N ILE A 730 -9.97 -1.97 -2.07
CA ILE A 730 -11.28 -2.26 -1.51
C ILE A 730 -11.69 -1.13 -0.58
N LYS A 731 -12.81 -0.47 -0.89
CA LYS A 731 -13.42 0.54 -0.02
C LYS A 731 -14.61 -0.05 0.72
N ILE A 732 -14.68 0.24 2.01
CA ILE A 732 -15.76 -0.19 2.91
C ILE A 732 -16.45 1.00 3.56
N ASP A 733 -17.78 0.99 3.50
CA ASP A 733 -18.64 2.07 3.98
C ASP A 733 -19.64 1.55 5.00
N GLN A 734 -20.08 2.43 5.90
CA GLN A 734 -21.13 2.13 6.89
C GLN A 734 -20.80 0.94 7.82
N VAL A 735 -19.52 0.84 8.21
CA VAL A 735 -19.01 -0.17 9.17
C VAL A 735 -18.49 0.50 10.44
N THR A 736 -18.38 -0.26 11.52
CA THR A 736 -17.79 0.22 12.78
C THR A 736 -16.27 0.42 12.66
N ALA A 737 -15.67 1.18 13.58
CA ALA A 737 -14.22 1.37 13.62
C ALA A 737 -13.47 0.05 13.83
N GLU A 738 -13.99 -0.85 14.67
CA GLU A 738 -13.43 -2.19 14.88
C GLU A 738 -13.45 -3.02 13.60
N GLN A 739 -14.59 -3.08 12.91
CA GLN A 739 -14.72 -3.77 11.62
C GLN A 739 -13.75 -3.21 10.58
N ARG A 740 -13.59 -1.88 10.54
CA ARG A 740 -12.67 -1.21 9.62
C ARG A 740 -11.22 -1.61 9.88
N THR A 741 -10.79 -1.62 11.13
CA THR A 741 -9.43 -2.06 11.51
C THR A 741 -9.23 -3.54 11.22
N VAL A 742 -10.15 -4.42 11.63
CA VAL A 742 -10.05 -5.86 11.35
C VAL A 742 -9.95 -6.12 9.84
N PHE A 743 -10.81 -5.47 9.04
CA PHE A 743 -10.83 -5.65 7.60
C PHE A 743 -9.53 -5.21 6.92
N TYR A 744 -9.04 -4.00 7.20
CA TYR A 744 -7.81 -3.53 6.56
C TYR A 744 -6.56 -4.24 7.09
N THR A 745 -6.57 -4.74 8.32
CA THR A 745 -5.49 -5.60 8.82
C THR A 745 -5.50 -6.98 8.16
N ALA A 746 -6.67 -7.62 8.02
CA ALA A 746 -6.77 -8.88 7.28
C ALA A 746 -6.29 -8.69 5.83
N LEU A 747 -6.71 -7.61 5.17
CA LEU A 747 -6.24 -7.27 3.83
C LEU A 747 -4.71 -7.05 3.80
N PHE A 748 -4.13 -6.40 4.81
CA PHE A 748 -2.67 -6.27 4.97
C PHE A 748 -1.97 -7.64 5.05
N HIS A 749 -2.47 -8.57 5.87
CA HIS A 749 -1.87 -9.91 6.00
C HIS A 749 -1.89 -10.70 4.69
N THR A 750 -2.94 -10.56 3.87
CA THR A 750 -2.98 -11.18 2.54
C THR A 750 -1.88 -10.67 1.61
N MET A 751 -1.19 -9.57 1.92
CA MET A 751 -0.15 -9.01 1.05
C MET A 751 1.26 -9.16 1.60
N LEU A 752 1.48 -10.04 2.59
CA LEU A 752 2.80 -10.38 3.08
C LEU A 752 3.45 -11.52 2.28
N PHE A 753 2.64 -12.49 1.81
CA PHE A 753 3.11 -13.71 1.16
C PHE A 753 2.31 -14.08 -0.11
N PRO A 754 2.92 -14.75 -1.10
CA PRO A 754 4.34 -15.14 -1.17
C PRO A 754 5.26 -13.93 -1.37
N ARG A 755 6.48 -13.98 -0.84
CA ARG A 755 7.40 -12.83 -0.85
C ARG A 755 8.15 -12.73 -2.18
N GLU A 756 8.54 -11.51 -2.55
CA GLU A 756 9.53 -11.30 -3.60
C GLU A 756 10.84 -12.00 -3.23
N PHE A 757 11.45 -12.72 -4.17
CA PHE A 757 12.73 -13.42 -3.94
C PHE A 757 13.82 -12.99 -4.93
N SER A 758 13.42 -12.43 -6.08
CA SER A 758 14.35 -11.80 -7.02
C SER A 758 14.80 -10.42 -6.59
N GLU A 759 16.00 -10.06 -7.00
CA GLU A 759 16.71 -8.82 -6.75
C GLU A 759 17.10 -8.24 -8.12
N TYR A 760 16.29 -7.29 -8.62
CA TYR A 760 16.49 -6.59 -9.89
C TYR A 760 16.75 -7.48 -11.12
N GLY A 761 15.96 -8.54 -11.27
CA GLY A 761 16.00 -9.40 -12.46
C GLY A 761 16.96 -10.58 -12.35
N ARG A 762 17.46 -10.89 -11.14
CA ARG A 762 18.16 -12.12 -10.80
C ARG A 762 17.72 -12.64 -9.43
N TYR A 763 17.93 -13.91 -9.15
CA TYR A 763 17.60 -14.53 -7.85
C TYR A 763 18.56 -15.67 -7.55
N TYR A 764 18.84 -15.91 -6.28
CA TYR A 764 19.39 -17.20 -5.84
C TYR A 764 18.26 -18.23 -5.81
N SER A 765 18.52 -19.45 -6.27
CA SER A 765 17.60 -20.57 -6.20
C SER A 765 18.03 -21.55 -5.12
N ALA A 766 17.13 -21.77 -4.15
CA ALA A 766 17.28 -22.80 -3.13
C ALA A 766 16.93 -24.21 -3.63
N PHE A 767 16.75 -24.40 -4.94
CA PHE A 767 16.35 -25.65 -5.56
C PHE A 767 17.50 -26.32 -6.33
N ASP A 768 18.42 -25.52 -6.88
CA ASP A 768 19.67 -26.00 -7.48
C ASP A 768 20.93 -25.34 -6.91
N ASP A 769 20.78 -24.50 -5.89
CA ASP A 769 21.84 -23.80 -5.16
C ASP A 769 22.68 -22.84 -6.04
N LYS A 770 22.05 -22.23 -7.06
CA LYS A 770 22.69 -21.32 -8.03
C LYS A 770 21.95 -20.00 -8.20
N ILE A 771 22.61 -19.03 -8.83
CA ILE A 771 22.01 -17.74 -9.21
C ILE A 771 21.44 -17.84 -10.63
N HIS A 772 20.19 -17.41 -10.78
CA HIS A 772 19.44 -17.38 -12.04
C HIS A 772 18.98 -15.97 -12.39
N ALA A 773 18.61 -15.76 -13.66
CA ALA A 773 18.00 -14.53 -14.12
C ALA A 773 16.47 -14.64 -14.10
N GLY A 774 15.78 -13.57 -13.72
CA GLY A 774 14.33 -13.43 -13.78
C GLY A 774 13.71 -12.80 -12.54
N VAL A 775 12.39 -12.69 -12.58
CA VAL A 775 11.55 -12.34 -11.42
C VAL A 775 11.11 -13.63 -10.75
N SER A 776 11.31 -13.73 -9.44
CA SER A 776 10.96 -14.92 -8.66
C SER A 776 10.35 -14.55 -7.30
N TYR A 777 9.52 -15.44 -6.77
CA TYR A 777 8.85 -15.39 -5.48
C TYR A 777 9.17 -16.67 -4.69
N ASN A 778 9.03 -16.62 -3.36
CA ASN A 778 9.21 -17.78 -2.48
C ASN A 778 8.23 -17.73 -1.28
N ASP A 779 8.37 -18.67 -0.34
CA ASP A 779 7.53 -18.84 0.85
C ASP A 779 6.07 -19.10 0.49
N PHE A 780 5.85 -20.08 -0.39
CA PHE A 780 4.53 -20.49 -0.83
C PHE A 780 3.88 -21.50 0.14
N SER A 781 2.92 -21.02 0.91
CA SER A 781 2.12 -21.79 1.85
C SER A 781 1.01 -22.60 1.16
N LEU A 782 1.36 -23.53 0.26
CA LEU A 782 0.39 -23.98 -0.76
C LEU A 782 -0.74 -24.84 -0.21
N TRP A 783 -0.55 -25.57 0.89
CA TRP A 783 -1.62 -26.36 1.52
C TRP A 783 -2.71 -25.47 2.14
N ASP A 784 -2.35 -24.28 2.56
CA ASP A 784 -3.23 -23.29 3.16
C ASP A 784 -3.82 -22.41 2.04
N THR A 785 -2.92 -21.75 1.32
CA THR A 785 -3.22 -20.59 0.48
C THR A 785 -3.89 -20.91 -0.85
N PHE A 786 -3.91 -22.17 -1.30
CA PHE A 786 -4.63 -22.54 -2.52
C PHE A 786 -6.16 -22.40 -2.37
N ARG A 787 -6.64 -22.39 -1.13
CA ARG A 787 -8.07 -22.38 -0.77
C ARG A 787 -8.70 -21.01 -1.01
N ALA A 788 -8.11 -19.93 -0.50
CA ALA A 788 -8.66 -18.58 -0.62
C ALA A 788 -7.61 -17.51 -0.95
N GLN A 789 -6.42 -17.58 -0.38
CA GLN A 789 -5.39 -16.55 -0.56
C GLN A 789 -4.96 -16.35 -2.03
N HIS A 790 -4.56 -17.40 -2.74
CA HIS A 790 -4.23 -17.31 -4.16
C HIS A 790 -5.44 -16.96 -5.05
N PRO A 791 -6.65 -17.51 -4.82
CA PRO A 791 -7.86 -17.01 -5.48
C PRO A 791 -8.13 -15.51 -5.27
N LEU A 792 -7.82 -14.94 -4.10
CA LEU A 792 -7.95 -13.50 -3.84
C LEU A 792 -6.97 -12.69 -4.70
N MET A 793 -5.73 -13.19 -4.86
CA MET A 793 -4.72 -12.56 -5.72
C MET A 793 -5.18 -12.45 -7.18
N THR A 794 -5.97 -13.41 -7.67
CA THR A 794 -6.53 -13.32 -9.03
C THR A 794 -7.51 -12.15 -9.23
N LEU A 795 -8.07 -11.62 -8.14
CA LEU A 795 -8.96 -10.45 -8.16
C LEU A 795 -8.20 -9.14 -7.89
N LEU A 796 -7.34 -9.13 -6.86
CA LEU A 796 -6.74 -7.89 -6.35
C LEU A 796 -5.35 -7.60 -6.91
N HIS A 797 -4.59 -8.63 -7.29
CA HIS A 797 -3.20 -8.52 -7.75
C HIS A 797 -2.95 -9.34 -9.04
N PRO A 798 -3.79 -9.18 -10.08
CA PRO A 798 -3.68 -9.96 -11.32
C PRO A 798 -2.29 -9.81 -11.99
N GLU A 799 -1.60 -8.69 -11.77
CA GLU A 799 -0.25 -8.44 -12.26
C GLU A 799 0.81 -9.39 -11.67
N ARG A 800 0.57 -9.96 -10.49
CA ARG A 800 1.51 -10.85 -9.79
C ARG A 800 1.26 -12.34 -10.07
N VAL A 801 0.07 -12.71 -10.54
CA VAL A 801 -0.31 -14.12 -10.78
C VAL A 801 0.64 -14.82 -11.76
N ASN A 802 0.87 -14.24 -12.95
CA ASN A 802 1.78 -14.84 -13.93
C ASN A 802 3.24 -14.96 -13.42
N PRO A 803 3.82 -13.92 -12.81
CA PRO A 803 5.12 -14.04 -12.13
C PRO A 803 5.17 -15.13 -11.06
N MET A 804 4.17 -15.24 -10.17
CA MET A 804 4.15 -16.27 -9.13
C MET A 804 4.08 -17.69 -9.72
N VAL A 805 3.24 -17.90 -10.75
CA VAL A 805 3.21 -19.18 -11.47
C VAL A 805 4.56 -19.48 -12.11
N ARG A 806 5.21 -18.47 -12.73
CA ARG A 806 6.55 -18.63 -13.30
C ARG A 806 7.57 -19.05 -12.23
N SER A 807 7.48 -18.53 -11.00
CA SER A 807 8.33 -18.95 -9.89
C SER A 807 8.17 -20.42 -9.54
N LEU A 808 6.95 -20.93 -9.48
CA LEU A 808 6.72 -22.37 -9.29
C LEU A 808 7.34 -23.20 -10.43
N LEU A 809 7.26 -22.73 -11.67
CA LEU A 809 7.90 -23.41 -12.81
C LEU A 809 9.44 -23.33 -12.78
N GLN A 810 10.01 -22.22 -12.31
CA GLN A 810 11.44 -22.09 -12.07
C GLN A 810 11.90 -23.13 -11.04
N MET A 811 11.19 -23.24 -9.92
CA MET A 811 11.43 -24.25 -8.88
C MET A 811 11.35 -25.68 -9.43
N TYR A 812 10.38 -25.94 -10.32
CA TYR A 812 10.30 -27.23 -11.03
C TYR A 812 11.50 -27.49 -11.94
N GLN A 813 11.96 -26.51 -12.71
CA GLN A 813 13.10 -26.67 -13.61
C GLN A 813 14.42 -26.86 -12.84
N GLU A 814 14.56 -26.15 -11.74
CA GLU A 814 15.79 -26.10 -10.94
C GLU A 814 15.88 -27.29 -9.98
N GLY A 815 14.77 -27.65 -9.33
CA GLY A 815 14.73 -28.72 -8.34
C GLY A 815 14.06 -30.02 -8.80
N GLY A 816 13.49 -30.05 -10.00
CA GLY A 816 12.83 -31.21 -10.60
C GLY A 816 11.37 -31.47 -10.17
N TRP A 817 10.82 -30.77 -9.18
CA TRP A 817 9.45 -30.95 -8.69
C TRP A 817 8.82 -29.60 -8.37
N LEU A 818 7.50 -29.51 -8.49
CA LEU A 818 6.81 -28.37 -7.88
C LEU A 818 6.87 -28.52 -6.36
N PRO A 819 7.16 -27.45 -5.62
CA PRO A 819 7.25 -27.54 -4.17
C PRO A 819 5.87 -27.67 -3.53
N LYS A 820 5.85 -28.18 -2.29
CA LYS A 820 4.68 -28.15 -1.40
C LYS A 820 4.68 -26.88 -0.57
N TRP A 821 5.79 -26.66 0.13
CA TRP A 821 5.99 -25.57 1.07
C TRP A 821 7.45 -25.13 1.03
N PRO A 822 7.86 -24.28 0.06
CA PRO A 822 9.25 -23.88 -0.04
C PRO A 822 9.62 -22.83 1.03
N ASN A 823 10.72 -23.06 1.77
CA ASN A 823 11.21 -22.15 2.83
C ASN A 823 12.75 -22.20 3.02
N PRO A 824 13.55 -21.52 2.17
CA PRO A 824 13.23 -21.14 0.80
C PRO A 824 13.38 -22.31 -0.19
N GLY A 825 14.00 -23.42 0.22
CA GLY A 825 14.13 -24.66 -0.57
C GLY A 825 13.00 -25.63 -0.28
N TYR A 826 13.08 -26.87 -0.78
CA TYR A 826 12.09 -27.89 -0.45
C TYR A 826 11.95 -28.12 1.06
N THR A 827 10.71 -28.30 1.51
CA THR A 827 10.37 -28.89 2.80
C THR A 827 9.30 -29.96 2.61
N ASN A 828 9.15 -30.83 3.59
CA ASN A 828 8.11 -31.85 3.69
C ASN A 828 6.99 -31.45 4.67
N ILE A 829 6.71 -30.15 4.77
CA ILE A 829 5.65 -29.63 5.65
C ILE A 829 4.29 -29.75 4.94
N MET A 830 3.26 -30.16 5.69
CA MET A 830 1.89 -30.45 5.24
C MET A 830 1.80 -31.56 4.17
N ILE A 831 0.74 -31.60 3.35
CA ILE A 831 0.47 -32.65 2.35
C ILE A 831 0.11 -32.05 0.97
N GLY A 832 -0.16 -32.91 -0.01
CA GLY A 832 -0.61 -32.51 -1.35
C GLY A 832 0.50 -31.90 -2.21
N THR A 833 0.16 -31.55 -3.46
CA THR A 833 1.04 -30.75 -4.34
C THR A 833 0.26 -29.57 -4.91
N HIS A 834 -0.31 -28.76 -4.02
CA HIS A 834 -1.28 -27.70 -4.35
C HIS A 834 -0.76 -26.53 -5.21
N ALA A 835 0.52 -26.54 -5.58
CA ALA A 835 1.02 -25.82 -6.75
C ALA A 835 0.17 -26.15 -7.99
N ASP A 836 -0.26 -27.41 -8.13
CA ASP A 836 -1.15 -27.89 -9.20
C ASP A 836 -2.48 -27.13 -9.22
N ALA A 837 -3.10 -26.96 -8.04
CA ALA A 837 -4.35 -26.23 -7.88
C ALA A 837 -4.19 -24.74 -8.21
N MET A 838 -3.13 -24.10 -7.70
CA MET A 838 -2.84 -22.69 -8.00
C MET A 838 -2.59 -22.44 -9.49
N ILE A 839 -1.75 -23.26 -10.13
CA ILE A 839 -1.45 -23.15 -11.57
C ILE A 839 -2.71 -23.39 -12.40
N SER A 840 -3.52 -24.38 -12.01
CA SER A 840 -4.77 -24.69 -12.70
C SER A 840 -5.81 -23.59 -12.55
N ASP A 841 -5.91 -22.93 -11.39
CA ASP A 841 -6.84 -21.81 -11.16
C ASP A 841 -6.45 -20.58 -11.98
N ALA A 842 -5.15 -20.22 -11.96
CA ALA A 842 -4.61 -19.20 -12.83
C ALA A 842 -4.88 -19.52 -14.30
N TYR A 843 -4.69 -20.80 -14.68
CA TYR A 843 -5.04 -21.26 -16.01
C TYR A 843 -6.54 -21.04 -16.28
N VAL A 844 -7.46 -21.66 -15.57
CA VAL A 844 -8.89 -21.56 -15.92
C VAL A 844 -9.42 -20.10 -15.93
N LYS A 845 -8.84 -19.19 -15.13
CA LYS A 845 -9.19 -17.76 -15.11
C LYS A 845 -8.53 -16.89 -16.19
N GLY A 846 -7.70 -17.47 -17.07
CA GLY A 846 -7.16 -16.79 -18.26
C GLY A 846 -5.73 -16.24 -18.11
N PHE A 847 -5.05 -16.46 -16.98
CA PHE A 847 -3.64 -16.10 -16.82
C PHE A 847 -2.75 -17.08 -17.59
N ARG A 848 -2.02 -16.59 -18.62
CA ARG A 848 -1.17 -17.41 -19.52
C ARG A 848 0.23 -16.83 -19.78
N GLY A 849 0.65 -15.83 -19.01
CA GLY A 849 1.93 -15.13 -19.18
C GLY A 849 3.17 -15.93 -18.73
N TYR A 850 3.11 -17.25 -18.84
CA TYR A 850 4.14 -18.23 -18.43
C TYR A 850 4.18 -19.39 -19.43
N ASN A 851 5.19 -20.26 -19.33
CA ASN A 851 5.30 -21.42 -20.20
C ASN A 851 4.23 -22.47 -19.85
N VAL A 852 3.12 -22.45 -20.58
CA VAL A 852 1.97 -23.36 -20.39
C VAL A 852 2.33 -24.82 -20.58
N ASN A 853 3.22 -25.13 -21.52
CA ASN A 853 3.61 -26.52 -21.78
C ASN A 853 4.45 -27.07 -20.62
N LEU A 854 5.36 -26.25 -20.08
CA LEU A 854 6.12 -26.58 -18.88
C LEU A 854 5.22 -26.72 -17.66
N ALA A 855 4.22 -25.85 -17.50
CA ALA A 855 3.23 -25.98 -16.43
C ALA A 855 2.45 -27.28 -16.52
N TRP A 856 2.00 -27.64 -17.73
CA TRP A 856 1.33 -28.92 -17.97
C TRP A 856 2.24 -30.11 -17.65
N GLU A 857 3.51 -30.07 -18.08
CA GLU A 857 4.50 -31.11 -17.76
C GLU A 857 4.70 -31.26 -16.24
N ALA A 858 4.93 -30.15 -15.54
CA ALA A 858 5.18 -30.14 -14.10
C ALA A 858 3.99 -30.70 -13.29
N MET A 859 2.78 -30.24 -13.59
CA MET A 859 1.57 -30.75 -12.93
C MET A 859 1.32 -32.24 -13.23
N MET A 860 1.55 -32.67 -14.47
CA MET A 860 1.40 -34.08 -14.83
C MET A 860 2.45 -34.95 -14.16
N LYS A 861 3.68 -34.45 -13.95
CA LYS A 861 4.71 -35.16 -13.18
C LYS A 861 4.24 -35.41 -11.76
N ASN A 862 3.77 -34.38 -11.05
CA ASN A 862 3.19 -34.54 -9.71
C ASN A 862 2.06 -35.57 -9.68
N ALA A 863 1.19 -35.57 -10.70
CA ALA A 863 0.03 -36.45 -10.75
C ALA A 863 0.34 -37.90 -11.16
N THR A 864 1.53 -38.21 -11.69
CA THR A 864 1.81 -39.53 -12.30
C THR A 864 3.13 -40.17 -11.93
N VAL A 865 4.07 -39.43 -11.35
CA VAL A 865 5.38 -39.94 -10.94
C VAL A 865 5.46 -39.90 -9.43
N ALA A 866 5.62 -41.06 -8.80
CA ALA A 866 5.76 -41.16 -7.35
C ALA A 866 7.17 -40.74 -6.91
N PRO A 867 7.34 -40.20 -5.69
CA PRO A 867 8.66 -39.97 -5.12
C PRO A 867 9.39 -41.31 -4.88
N GLU A 868 10.70 -41.26 -4.69
CA GLU A 868 11.51 -42.48 -4.56
C GLU A 868 11.11 -43.30 -3.32
N LYS A 869 10.76 -44.57 -3.53
CA LYS A 869 10.34 -45.52 -2.48
C LYS A 869 9.12 -45.02 -1.68
N ASP A 870 8.13 -44.47 -2.39
CA ASP A 870 6.96 -43.82 -1.77
C ASP A 870 6.09 -44.72 -0.89
N LEU A 871 6.15 -46.05 -1.09
CA LEU A 871 5.46 -47.04 -0.25
C LEU A 871 6.36 -47.75 0.78
N GLU A 872 7.67 -47.45 0.81
CA GLU A 872 8.64 -48.12 1.69
C GLU A 872 9.29 -47.17 2.70
N LYS A 873 9.48 -45.89 2.35
CA LYS A 873 10.00 -44.86 3.26
C LYS A 873 8.87 -44.28 4.09
N LYS A 874 9.10 -44.08 5.40
CA LYS A 874 8.11 -43.39 6.23
C LYS A 874 7.89 -41.98 5.70
N TRP A 875 6.62 -41.58 5.54
CA TRP A 875 6.24 -40.23 5.13
C TRP A 875 5.22 -39.67 6.12
N GLY A 876 5.64 -38.68 6.91
CA GLY A 876 4.82 -37.88 7.81
C GLY A 876 5.27 -36.43 7.80
N GLY A 877 4.39 -35.51 8.20
CA GLY A 877 4.74 -34.09 8.30
C GLY A 877 5.97 -33.85 9.18
N ARG A 878 6.93 -33.06 8.67
CA ARG A 878 8.19 -32.68 9.35
C ARG A 878 9.11 -33.83 9.79
N ASP A 879 8.82 -35.07 9.43
CA ASP A 879 9.74 -36.16 9.71
C ASP A 879 11.10 -35.90 9.00
N ILE A 880 12.21 -36.24 9.66
CA ILE A 880 13.57 -35.93 9.17
C ILE A 880 13.93 -36.88 8.03
N TRP A 881 13.70 -36.47 6.78
CA TRP A 881 14.05 -37.21 5.57
C TRP A 881 14.79 -36.31 4.59
N THR A 882 15.87 -36.82 3.98
CA THR A 882 16.69 -36.08 3.01
C THR A 882 16.16 -36.17 1.56
N GLY A 883 14.89 -36.54 1.36
CA GLY A 883 14.28 -36.75 0.04
C GLY A 883 13.14 -35.78 -0.28
N ILE A 884 12.78 -35.66 -1.56
CA ILE A 884 11.68 -34.80 -2.03
C ILE A 884 10.36 -35.59 -1.92
N GLU A 885 9.41 -35.12 -1.10
CA GLU A 885 8.16 -35.83 -0.82
C GLU A 885 7.13 -35.78 -1.96
N ALA A 886 6.97 -34.63 -2.64
CA ALA A 886 5.94 -34.44 -3.67
C ALA A 886 4.58 -35.07 -3.27
N ARG A 887 4.06 -36.05 -4.03
CA ARG A 887 2.90 -36.87 -3.66
C ARG A 887 3.30 -38.23 -3.07
N ALA A 888 3.75 -38.27 -1.82
CA ALA A 888 4.01 -39.53 -1.13
C ALA A 888 2.75 -40.42 -1.05
N GLY A 889 2.90 -41.70 -1.39
CA GLY A 889 1.79 -42.66 -1.49
C GLY A 889 1.08 -42.70 -2.85
N LEU A 890 1.55 -41.96 -3.85
CA LEU A 890 0.94 -41.92 -5.18
C LEU A 890 0.88 -43.30 -5.85
N SER A 891 1.88 -44.17 -5.66
CA SER A 891 1.85 -45.54 -6.19
C SER A 891 0.63 -46.32 -5.68
N GLY A 892 0.30 -46.16 -4.40
CA GLY A 892 -0.89 -46.73 -3.79
C GLY A 892 -2.17 -46.08 -4.32
N PHE A 893 -2.20 -44.75 -4.40
CA PHE A 893 -3.33 -44.00 -4.94
C PHE A 893 -3.70 -44.43 -6.37
N LEU A 894 -2.71 -44.61 -7.25
CA LEU A 894 -2.91 -45.04 -8.63
C LEU A 894 -3.34 -46.50 -8.73
N LYS A 895 -2.81 -47.38 -7.88
CA LYS A 895 -3.07 -48.83 -7.92
C LYS A 895 -4.37 -49.25 -7.25
N TYR A 896 -4.63 -48.74 -6.04
CA TYR A 896 -5.75 -49.16 -5.18
C TYR A 896 -6.92 -48.18 -5.19
N GLY A 897 -6.72 -46.98 -5.74
CA GLY A 897 -7.71 -45.91 -5.69
C GLY A 897 -7.78 -45.20 -4.34
N TYR A 898 -6.73 -45.30 -3.53
CA TYR A 898 -6.53 -44.54 -2.29
C TYR A 898 -5.07 -44.69 -1.83
N VAL A 899 -4.58 -43.76 -1.02
CA VAL A 899 -3.29 -43.90 -0.34
C VAL A 899 -3.46 -44.91 0.80
N PRO A 900 -2.71 -46.02 0.85
CA PRO A 900 -2.81 -46.99 1.93
C PRO A 900 -2.22 -46.44 3.24
N GLY A 901 -2.92 -46.62 4.35
CA GLY A 901 -2.48 -46.25 5.70
C GLY A 901 -1.97 -47.45 6.53
N GLY A 902 -1.53 -47.18 7.76
CA GLY A 902 -1.24 -48.20 8.79
C GLY A 902 0.11 -48.93 8.71
N GLU A 903 0.99 -48.59 7.76
CA GLU A 903 2.35 -49.17 7.70
C GLU A 903 3.42 -48.07 7.55
N VAL A 904 3.37 -47.29 6.46
CA VAL A 904 4.50 -46.44 6.03
C VAL A 904 4.12 -44.97 5.77
N ILE A 905 2.87 -44.70 5.38
CA ILE A 905 2.42 -43.35 5.02
C ILE A 905 1.40 -42.87 6.06
N GLY A 906 1.73 -41.79 6.76
CA GLY A 906 0.78 -41.08 7.60
C GLY A 906 -0.21 -40.26 6.78
N GLU A 907 -1.33 -39.88 7.38
CA GLU A 907 -2.26 -38.89 6.84
C GLU A 907 -2.96 -39.35 5.54
N SER A 908 -3.07 -40.67 5.37
CA SER A 908 -3.51 -41.34 4.13
C SER A 908 -4.90 -40.93 3.62
N VAL A 909 -5.86 -40.66 4.52
CA VAL A 909 -7.21 -40.21 4.14
C VAL A 909 -7.15 -38.78 3.58
N SER A 910 -6.44 -37.91 4.28
CA SER A 910 -6.26 -36.50 3.89
C SER A 910 -5.56 -36.40 2.54
N ARG A 911 -4.45 -37.12 2.37
CA ARG A 911 -3.71 -37.25 1.10
C ARG A 911 -4.59 -37.75 -0.03
N THR A 912 -5.42 -38.78 0.21
CA THR A 912 -6.32 -39.32 -0.83
C THR A 912 -7.35 -38.29 -1.30
N ILE A 913 -7.93 -37.54 -0.36
CA ILE A 913 -8.90 -36.49 -0.67
C ILE A 913 -8.23 -35.36 -1.45
N GLU A 914 -7.09 -34.87 -0.97
CA GLU A 914 -6.42 -33.71 -1.52
C GLU A 914 -5.69 -33.99 -2.84
N PHE A 915 -5.14 -35.18 -3.04
CA PHE A 915 -4.71 -35.62 -4.38
C PHE A 915 -5.87 -35.65 -5.36
N GLY A 916 -7.07 -35.98 -4.89
CA GLY A 916 -8.28 -35.92 -5.71
C GLY A 916 -8.66 -34.50 -6.13
N ILE A 917 -8.46 -33.51 -5.24
CA ILE A 917 -8.65 -32.09 -5.55
C ILE A 917 -7.64 -31.63 -6.60
N ASP A 918 -6.36 -31.97 -6.42
CA ASP A 918 -5.31 -31.60 -7.37
C ASP A 918 -5.55 -32.25 -8.75
N ASP A 919 -5.94 -33.53 -8.79
CA ASP A 919 -6.32 -34.22 -10.04
C ASP A 919 -7.51 -33.55 -10.73
N TRP A 920 -8.52 -33.13 -9.97
CA TRP A 920 -9.67 -32.40 -10.52
C TRP A 920 -9.25 -31.06 -11.14
N CYS A 921 -8.32 -30.34 -10.50
CA CYS A 921 -7.78 -29.07 -10.99
C CYS A 921 -7.04 -29.26 -12.31
N ILE A 922 -6.14 -30.24 -12.37
CA ILE A 922 -5.40 -30.60 -13.59
C ILE A 922 -6.36 -31.06 -14.68
N ALA A 923 -7.44 -31.76 -14.32
CA ALA A 923 -8.48 -32.16 -15.28
C ALA A 923 -9.12 -30.93 -15.95
N GLN A 924 -9.39 -29.84 -15.23
CA GLN A 924 -9.96 -28.63 -15.84
C GLN A 924 -9.02 -28.02 -16.88
N VAL A 925 -7.71 -28.04 -16.62
CA VAL A 925 -6.69 -27.65 -17.60
C VAL A 925 -6.70 -28.61 -18.79
N ALA A 926 -6.72 -29.92 -18.55
CA ALA A 926 -6.77 -30.95 -19.60
C ALA A 926 -7.98 -30.77 -20.53
N LYS A 927 -9.15 -30.44 -19.96
CA LYS A 927 -10.37 -30.10 -20.70
C LYS A 927 -10.15 -28.89 -21.60
N SER A 928 -9.61 -27.81 -21.06
CA SER A 928 -9.34 -26.59 -21.81
C SER A 928 -8.24 -26.75 -22.87
N MET A 929 -7.30 -27.69 -22.69
CA MET A 929 -6.26 -28.04 -23.66
C MET A 929 -6.71 -29.06 -24.71
N GLY A 930 -7.98 -29.50 -24.69
CA GLY A 930 -8.48 -30.49 -25.66
C GLY A 930 -7.90 -31.89 -25.46
N LYS A 931 -7.64 -32.31 -24.21
CA LYS A 931 -7.09 -33.64 -23.85
C LYS A 931 -8.15 -34.53 -23.17
N PRO A 932 -9.19 -35.01 -23.90
CA PRO A 932 -10.35 -35.66 -23.30
C PRO A 932 -10.04 -36.96 -22.56
N LYS A 933 -9.09 -37.77 -23.05
CA LYS A 933 -8.69 -39.03 -22.36
C LYS A 933 -8.09 -38.74 -20.99
N VAL A 934 -7.18 -37.76 -20.91
CA VAL A 934 -6.53 -37.35 -19.66
C VAL A 934 -7.55 -36.73 -18.71
N TYR A 935 -8.44 -35.86 -19.23
CA TYR A 935 -9.55 -35.30 -18.47
C TYR A 935 -10.40 -36.39 -17.81
N GLN A 936 -10.85 -37.40 -18.56
CA GLN A 936 -11.71 -38.45 -18.00
C GLN A 936 -10.99 -39.28 -16.93
N GLU A 937 -9.70 -39.60 -17.13
CA GLU A 937 -8.92 -40.36 -16.16
C GLU A 937 -8.72 -39.58 -14.86
N LEU A 938 -8.35 -38.29 -14.94
CA LEU A 938 -8.17 -37.45 -13.76
C LEU A 938 -9.50 -37.18 -13.04
N ILE A 939 -10.62 -37.01 -13.76
CA ILE A 939 -11.95 -36.90 -13.15
C ILE A 939 -12.34 -38.19 -12.41
N LYS A 940 -12.01 -39.36 -12.97
CA LYS A 940 -12.23 -40.64 -12.28
C LYS A 940 -11.40 -40.71 -11.00
N ARG A 941 -10.10 -40.42 -11.06
CA ARG A 941 -9.19 -40.40 -9.90
C ARG A 941 -9.62 -39.39 -8.83
N SER A 942 -10.14 -38.23 -9.24
CA SER A 942 -10.62 -37.22 -8.29
C SER A 942 -11.71 -37.76 -7.33
N LYS A 943 -12.43 -38.82 -7.73
CA LYS A 943 -13.52 -39.41 -6.94
C LYS A 943 -13.07 -40.53 -5.99
N TYR A 944 -11.77 -40.78 -5.88
CA TYR A 944 -11.19 -41.84 -5.05
C TYR A 944 -11.43 -41.68 -3.54
N TYR A 945 -11.77 -40.47 -3.07
CA TYR A 945 -12.23 -40.26 -1.70
C TYR A 945 -13.39 -41.19 -1.29
N LYS A 946 -14.25 -41.59 -2.25
CA LYS A 946 -15.39 -42.50 -2.01
C LYS A 946 -14.94 -43.88 -1.53
N ASN A 947 -13.72 -44.31 -1.88
CA ASN A 947 -13.18 -45.61 -1.50
C ASN A 947 -12.84 -45.70 0.00
N LEU A 948 -12.70 -44.55 0.67
CA LEU A 948 -12.38 -44.43 2.08
C LEU A 948 -13.59 -44.08 2.96
N TYR A 949 -14.78 -43.91 2.38
CA TYR A 949 -16.00 -43.74 3.16
C TYR A 949 -16.43 -45.09 3.75
N ASN A 950 -16.43 -45.20 5.07
CA ASN A 950 -16.87 -46.39 5.78
C ASN A 950 -18.36 -46.26 6.13
N PRO A 951 -19.27 -46.99 5.43
CA PRO A 951 -20.71 -46.86 5.68
C PRO A 951 -21.13 -47.35 7.07
N ALA A 952 -20.35 -48.23 7.71
CA ALA A 952 -20.67 -48.72 9.05
C ALA A 952 -20.44 -47.66 10.13
N THR A 953 -19.49 -46.74 9.92
CA THR A 953 -19.22 -45.63 10.86
C THR A 953 -19.83 -44.31 10.40
N GLY A 954 -20.11 -44.15 9.11
CA GLY A 954 -20.56 -42.90 8.51
C GLY A 954 -19.44 -41.85 8.38
N PHE A 955 -18.18 -42.28 8.40
CA PHE A 955 -17.00 -41.40 8.31
C PHE A 955 -16.00 -41.91 7.27
N MET A 956 -15.12 -41.01 6.84
CA MET A 956 -13.90 -41.42 6.16
C MET A 956 -13.01 -42.20 7.13
N ALA A 957 -12.32 -43.23 6.66
CA ALA A 957 -11.40 -44.02 7.46
C ALA A 957 -10.24 -44.57 6.61
N PRO A 958 -9.03 -44.70 7.17
CA PRO A 958 -7.89 -45.26 6.47
C PRO A 958 -8.08 -46.75 6.15
N LYS A 959 -7.57 -47.18 5.00
CA LYS A 959 -7.46 -48.59 4.60
C LYS A 959 -6.01 -48.97 4.38
N ASP A 960 -5.64 -50.20 4.73
CA ASP A 960 -4.35 -50.77 4.38
C ASP A 960 -4.28 -51.13 2.87
N ARG A 961 -3.11 -51.61 2.43
CA ARG A 961 -2.88 -52.06 1.04
C ARG A 961 -3.68 -53.30 0.64
N PHE A 962 -4.28 -54.01 1.60
CA PHE A 962 -5.11 -55.20 1.39
C PHE A 962 -6.62 -54.88 1.38
N GLY A 963 -6.99 -53.62 1.67
CA GLY A 963 -8.37 -53.15 1.69
C GLY A 963 -9.05 -53.24 3.06
N ASN A 964 -8.32 -53.64 4.11
CA ASN A 964 -8.87 -53.70 5.46
C ASN A 964 -8.86 -52.29 6.08
N TRP A 965 -9.86 -52.00 6.92
CA TRP A 965 -9.87 -50.77 7.71
C TRP A 965 -8.75 -50.80 8.76
N VAL A 966 -7.97 -49.74 8.84
CA VAL A 966 -6.92 -49.60 9.86
C VAL A 966 -7.58 -49.29 11.20
N SER A 967 -7.11 -49.95 12.27
CA SER A 967 -7.66 -49.82 13.62
C SER A 967 -7.45 -48.42 14.21
N ASN A 968 -6.25 -47.85 14.04
CA ASN A 968 -5.96 -46.46 14.41
C ASN A 968 -6.44 -45.52 13.31
N VAL A 969 -7.68 -45.06 13.44
CA VAL A 969 -8.33 -44.19 12.43
C VAL A 969 -7.67 -42.80 12.36
N ASP A 970 -7.12 -42.30 13.48
CA ASP A 970 -6.59 -40.94 13.57
C ASP A 970 -5.29 -40.75 12.76
N GLU A 971 -4.52 -41.81 12.52
CA GLU A 971 -3.36 -41.80 11.60
C GLU A 971 -3.72 -41.43 10.15
N GLY A 972 -5.00 -41.48 9.79
CA GLY A 972 -5.48 -41.08 8.46
C GLY A 972 -5.52 -39.56 8.23
N PHE A 973 -5.43 -38.73 9.27
CA PHE A 973 -5.80 -37.31 9.19
C PHE A 973 -4.63 -36.35 9.44
N THR A 974 -4.45 -35.34 8.58
CA THR A 974 -3.52 -34.22 8.80
C THR A 974 -4.20 -33.16 9.66
N GLU A 975 -3.52 -32.72 10.73
CA GLU A 975 -3.97 -31.63 11.63
C GLU A 975 -5.44 -31.73 12.06
N GLY A 976 -5.95 -32.94 12.30
CA GLY A 976 -7.36 -33.10 12.53
C GLY A 976 -7.83 -34.50 12.83
N THR A 977 -9.14 -34.67 12.76
CA THR A 977 -9.81 -35.94 13.03
C THR A 977 -10.69 -36.34 11.86
N LYS A 978 -11.41 -37.46 11.99
CA LYS A 978 -12.45 -37.87 11.04
C LYS A 978 -13.48 -36.79 10.69
N TRP A 979 -13.72 -35.81 11.57
CA TRP A 979 -14.62 -34.68 11.29
C TRP A 979 -13.97 -33.60 10.41
N THR A 980 -12.65 -33.41 10.50
CA THR A 980 -11.89 -32.40 9.76
C THR A 980 -11.96 -32.62 8.26
N TYR A 981 -11.96 -33.88 7.82
CA TYR A 981 -11.96 -34.26 6.39
C TYR A 981 -13.26 -34.89 5.89
N LEU A 982 -14.30 -35.00 6.74
CA LEU A 982 -15.56 -35.64 6.34
C LEU A 982 -16.19 -35.00 5.10
N PHE A 983 -16.09 -33.68 4.99
CA PHE A 983 -16.57 -32.90 3.85
C PHE A 983 -15.42 -32.32 3.00
N GLY A 984 -14.24 -32.95 3.04
CA GLY A 984 -13.03 -32.44 2.41
C GLY A 984 -12.99 -32.52 0.88
N ALA A 985 -13.85 -33.32 0.24
CA ALA A 985 -13.89 -33.45 -1.22
C ALA A 985 -14.62 -32.28 -1.90
N MET A 986 -14.11 -31.06 -1.70
CA MET A 986 -14.75 -29.80 -2.11
C MET A 986 -15.03 -29.72 -3.62
N HIS A 987 -14.22 -30.39 -4.46
CA HIS A 987 -14.39 -30.49 -5.91
C HIS A 987 -15.60 -31.32 -6.37
N ASP A 988 -16.18 -32.17 -5.52
CA ASP A 988 -17.33 -33.03 -5.84
C ASP A 988 -18.43 -32.97 -4.75
N VAL A 989 -18.83 -31.76 -4.32
CA VAL A 989 -19.93 -31.58 -3.34
C VAL A 989 -21.20 -32.33 -3.74
N PRO A 990 -21.71 -32.26 -4.99
CA PRO A 990 -22.88 -33.06 -5.39
C PRO A 990 -22.65 -34.58 -5.22
N GLY A 991 -21.43 -35.06 -5.49
CA GLY A 991 -21.05 -36.44 -5.22
C GLY A 991 -21.04 -36.79 -3.73
N MET A 992 -20.62 -35.87 -2.86
CA MET A 992 -20.76 -36.03 -1.40
C MET A 992 -22.22 -36.07 -0.99
N VAL A 993 -23.07 -35.11 -1.42
CA VAL A 993 -24.51 -35.11 -1.08
C VAL A 993 -25.16 -36.46 -1.44
N LYS A 994 -24.83 -37.01 -2.62
CA LYS A 994 -25.29 -38.36 -3.01
C LYS A 994 -24.73 -39.47 -2.10
N LEU A 995 -23.43 -39.41 -1.75
CA LEU A 995 -22.78 -40.38 -0.88
C LEU A 995 -23.42 -40.46 0.51
N PHE A 996 -23.85 -39.32 1.07
CA PHE A 996 -24.54 -39.25 2.37
C PHE A 996 -26.03 -39.62 2.31
N GLY A 997 -26.60 -39.84 1.12
CA GLY A 997 -28.00 -40.23 0.97
C GLY A 997 -28.97 -39.09 0.65
N GLY A 998 -28.47 -37.93 0.23
CA GLY A 998 -29.27 -36.80 -0.27
C GLY A 998 -29.11 -35.50 0.54
N PRO A 999 -29.72 -34.39 0.07
CA PRO A 999 -29.57 -33.05 0.67
C PRO A 999 -29.89 -32.99 2.17
N GLU A 1000 -30.99 -33.60 2.60
CA GLU A 1000 -31.42 -33.55 4.00
C GLU A 1000 -30.45 -34.25 4.95
N VAL A 1001 -29.98 -35.46 4.58
CA VAL A 1001 -29.03 -36.23 5.41
C VAL A 1001 -27.68 -35.52 5.44
N PHE A 1002 -27.26 -34.95 4.32
CA PHE A 1002 -26.03 -34.17 4.24
C PHE A 1002 -26.09 -32.91 5.14
N ALA A 1003 -27.18 -32.15 5.10
CA ALA A 1003 -27.40 -31.01 5.98
C ALA A 1003 -27.42 -31.42 7.46
N LYS A 1004 -28.07 -32.53 7.81
CA LYS A 1004 -28.06 -33.05 9.19
C LYS A 1004 -26.64 -33.42 9.64
N LYS A 1005 -25.81 -33.98 8.76
CA LYS A 1005 -24.42 -34.29 9.08
C LYS A 1005 -23.57 -33.02 9.31
N LEU A 1006 -23.84 -31.97 8.54
CA LEU A 1006 -23.24 -30.65 8.81
C LEU A 1006 -23.74 -30.08 10.14
N ASP A 1007 -25.03 -30.20 10.47
CA ASP A 1007 -25.58 -29.77 11.76
C ASP A 1007 -24.86 -30.48 12.91
N GLU A 1008 -24.66 -31.81 12.82
CA GLU A 1008 -23.89 -32.59 13.80
C GLU A 1008 -22.46 -32.05 13.97
N ASN A 1009 -21.80 -31.65 12.87
CA ASN A 1009 -20.44 -31.10 12.92
C ASN A 1009 -20.40 -29.73 13.64
N PHE A 1010 -21.29 -28.81 13.28
CA PHE A 1010 -21.31 -27.45 13.85
C PHE A 1010 -21.88 -27.40 15.26
N GLN A 1011 -22.94 -28.15 15.56
CA GLN A 1011 -23.57 -28.18 16.89
C GLN A 1011 -22.76 -29.01 17.88
N GLY A 1012 -22.05 -30.05 17.41
CA GLY A 1012 -21.13 -30.86 18.21
C GLY A 1012 -19.77 -30.20 18.50
N ASN A 1013 -19.56 -28.94 18.08
CA ASN A 1013 -18.29 -28.22 18.18
C ASN A 1013 -17.10 -28.97 17.54
N HIS A 1014 -17.37 -29.74 16.48
CA HIS A 1014 -16.33 -30.45 15.73
C HIS A 1014 -15.71 -29.59 14.63
N TYR A 1015 -16.40 -28.55 14.17
CA TYR A 1015 -15.84 -27.54 13.27
C TYR A 1015 -14.77 -26.70 13.98
N ARG A 1016 -13.57 -26.65 13.40
CA ARG A 1016 -12.46 -25.79 13.83
C ARG A 1016 -12.28 -24.68 12.79
N HIS A 1017 -12.53 -23.42 13.19
CA HIS A 1017 -12.30 -22.27 12.30
C HIS A 1017 -10.82 -21.89 12.24
N ASP A 1018 -10.12 -22.21 13.32
CA ASP A 1018 -8.68 -22.07 13.55
C ASP A 1018 -7.82 -23.01 12.69
N ASN A 1019 -8.41 -23.69 11.70
CA ASN A 1019 -7.72 -24.62 10.81
C ASN A 1019 -8.42 -24.69 9.42
N GLU A 1020 -7.62 -24.73 8.37
CA GLU A 1020 -7.95 -24.49 6.96
C GLU A 1020 -8.81 -25.57 6.27
N PRO A 1021 -8.65 -26.89 6.54
CA PRO A 1021 -9.39 -27.93 5.83
C PRO A 1021 -10.91 -27.79 5.93
N GLY A 1022 -11.40 -27.17 7.00
CA GLY A 1022 -12.81 -26.95 7.24
C GLY A 1022 -13.34 -25.63 6.67
N HIS A 1023 -12.50 -24.68 6.24
CA HIS A 1023 -12.90 -23.30 5.91
C HIS A 1023 -14.08 -23.21 4.92
N HIS A 1024 -14.24 -24.17 4.00
CA HIS A 1024 -15.35 -24.18 3.04
C HIS A 1024 -16.67 -24.75 3.59
N TYR A 1025 -16.70 -25.39 4.75
CA TYR A 1025 -17.85 -26.18 5.24
C TYR A 1025 -19.13 -25.35 5.37
N ALA A 1026 -19.02 -24.09 5.82
CA ALA A 1026 -20.17 -23.21 5.99
C ALA A 1026 -20.93 -22.98 4.66
N TYR A 1027 -20.22 -23.02 3.52
CA TYR A 1027 -20.80 -22.82 2.19
C TYR A 1027 -21.49 -24.06 1.62
N LEU A 1028 -21.35 -25.22 2.27
CA LEU A 1028 -21.88 -26.49 1.76
C LEU A 1028 -23.41 -26.62 1.91
N TYR A 1029 -24.04 -25.87 2.83
CA TYR A 1029 -25.51 -25.90 2.97
C TYR A 1029 -26.24 -25.36 1.73
N ASN A 1030 -25.60 -24.55 0.89
CA ASN A 1030 -26.15 -24.15 -0.40
C ASN A 1030 -26.42 -25.36 -1.32
N TYR A 1031 -25.59 -26.40 -1.24
CA TYR A 1031 -25.76 -27.65 -2.00
C TYR A 1031 -26.78 -28.60 -1.35
N ALA A 1032 -27.29 -28.25 -0.18
CA ALA A 1032 -28.27 -29.02 0.59
C ALA A 1032 -29.64 -28.32 0.64
N ASP A 1033 -29.87 -27.33 -0.23
CA ASP A 1033 -31.09 -26.51 -0.28
C ASP A 1033 -31.41 -25.75 1.02
N GLN A 1034 -30.39 -25.46 1.86
CA GLN A 1034 -30.54 -24.74 3.14
C GLN A 1034 -29.63 -23.51 3.26
N PRO A 1035 -29.66 -22.55 2.30
CA PRO A 1035 -28.72 -21.43 2.24
C PRO A 1035 -28.75 -20.51 3.48
N TRP A 1036 -29.87 -20.43 4.21
CA TRP A 1036 -29.96 -19.63 5.43
C TRP A 1036 -28.99 -20.10 6.52
N LYS A 1037 -28.66 -21.39 6.59
CA LYS A 1037 -27.65 -21.92 7.52
C LYS A 1037 -26.23 -21.46 7.15
N THR A 1038 -25.91 -21.39 5.85
CA THR A 1038 -24.67 -20.74 5.40
C THR A 1038 -24.64 -19.30 5.89
N GLN A 1039 -25.71 -18.54 5.70
CA GLN A 1039 -25.78 -17.12 6.05
C GLN A 1039 -25.56 -16.89 7.56
N GLU A 1040 -26.17 -17.72 8.41
CA GLU A 1040 -25.99 -17.70 9.88
C GLU A 1040 -24.56 -18.03 10.30
N LEU A 1041 -23.97 -19.07 9.73
CA LEU A 1041 -22.61 -19.49 10.08
C LEU A 1041 -21.57 -18.47 9.62
N LEU A 1042 -21.71 -17.89 8.43
CA LEU A 1042 -20.81 -16.83 7.98
C LEU A 1042 -20.84 -15.63 8.93
N ARG A 1043 -22.04 -15.19 9.34
CA ARG A 1043 -22.20 -14.12 10.35
C ARG A 1043 -21.49 -14.46 11.65
N LYS A 1044 -21.65 -15.68 12.15
CA LYS A 1044 -20.99 -16.17 13.37
C LYS A 1044 -19.47 -16.14 13.21
N TYR A 1045 -18.94 -16.70 12.13
CA TYR A 1045 -17.50 -16.90 11.98
C TYR A 1045 -16.75 -15.63 11.59
N THR A 1046 -17.33 -14.70 10.82
CA THR A 1046 -16.72 -13.38 10.55
C THR A 1046 -16.91 -12.35 11.68
N SER A 1047 -17.55 -12.72 12.78
CA SER A 1047 -17.79 -11.80 13.91
C SER A 1047 -16.56 -11.66 14.82
N THR A 1048 -16.71 -10.83 15.85
CA THR A 1048 -15.77 -10.67 16.96
C THR A 1048 -15.54 -11.96 17.77
N ASN A 1049 -16.23 -13.06 17.46
CA ASN A 1049 -15.91 -14.37 18.01
C ASN A 1049 -14.63 -14.99 17.43
N ASN A 1050 -14.16 -14.54 16.27
CA ASN A 1050 -12.91 -15.02 15.67
C ASN A 1050 -11.97 -13.90 15.19
N TYR A 1051 -12.49 -12.67 15.02
CA TYR A 1051 -11.72 -11.55 14.49
C TYR A 1051 -11.92 -10.28 15.33
N ARG A 1052 -10.87 -9.82 16.03
CA ARG A 1052 -10.92 -8.66 16.94
C ARG A 1052 -9.79 -7.68 16.66
N ASN A 1053 -10.02 -6.39 16.94
CA ASN A 1053 -8.94 -5.40 16.98
C ASN A 1053 -8.15 -5.52 18.30
N ALA A 1054 -7.41 -6.61 18.46
CA ALA A 1054 -6.58 -6.89 19.62
C ALA A 1054 -5.40 -7.77 19.22
N PRO A 1055 -4.30 -7.81 20.00
CA PRO A 1055 -3.18 -8.69 19.71
C PRO A 1055 -3.55 -10.17 19.61
N MET A 1056 -4.44 -10.61 20.49
CA MET A 1056 -5.20 -11.85 20.36
C MET A 1056 -6.45 -11.59 19.51
N GLY A 1057 -6.23 -11.33 18.22
CA GLY A 1057 -7.28 -10.85 17.31
C GLY A 1057 -7.63 -11.80 16.17
N ILE A 1058 -6.86 -12.86 15.98
CA ILE A 1058 -7.14 -13.97 15.06
C ILE A 1058 -7.20 -15.24 15.91
N ASN A 1059 -8.23 -16.05 15.69
CA ASN A 1059 -8.43 -17.31 16.37
C ASN A 1059 -7.83 -18.45 15.52
N GLY A 1060 -6.67 -18.97 15.92
CA GLY A 1060 -5.83 -19.84 15.09
C GLY A 1060 -4.78 -19.06 14.29
N ASN A 1061 -3.91 -19.79 13.58
CA ASN A 1061 -2.86 -19.19 12.77
C ASN A 1061 -3.46 -18.48 11.54
N ASP A 1062 -2.79 -17.42 11.08
CA ASP A 1062 -3.21 -16.70 9.88
C ASP A 1062 -2.74 -17.37 8.57
N ASP A 1063 -1.75 -18.27 8.69
CA ASP A 1063 -1.20 -19.14 7.64
C ASP A 1063 -1.00 -18.45 6.29
N CYS A 1064 -0.06 -17.52 6.31
CA CYS A 1064 0.34 -16.70 5.17
C CYS A 1064 -0.83 -15.94 4.51
N GLY A 1065 -1.79 -15.52 5.33
CA GLY A 1065 -2.96 -14.75 4.92
C GLY A 1065 -4.14 -15.62 4.46
N GLN A 1066 -4.09 -16.95 4.60
CA GLN A 1066 -5.21 -17.82 4.24
C GLN A 1066 -6.46 -17.54 5.09
N THR A 1067 -6.32 -17.47 6.41
CA THR A 1067 -7.44 -17.15 7.32
C THR A 1067 -7.96 -15.72 7.07
N SER A 1068 -7.06 -14.77 6.91
CA SER A 1068 -7.41 -13.41 6.47
C SER A 1068 -8.14 -13.37 5.12
N ALA A 1069 -7.74 -14.16 4.12
CA ALA A 1069 -8.40 -14.21 2.82
C ALA A 1069 -9.79 -14.84 2.92
N TRP A 1070 -9.98 -15.85 3.77
CA TRP A 1070 -11.30 -16.41 4.07
C TRP A 1070 -12.23 -15.34 4.64
N TYR A 1071 -11.74 -14.54 5.58
CA TYR A 1071 -12.49 -13.43 6.16
C TYR A 1071 -12.90 -12.43 5.07
N ILE A 1072 -11.97 -12.00 4.22
CA ILE A 1072 -12.23 -11.02 3.15
C ILE A 1072 -13.29 -11.54 2.16
N PHE A 1073 -13.16 -12.77 1.67
CA PHE A 1073 -14.17 -13.38 0.78
C PHE A 1073 -15.55 -13.47 1.46
N SER A 1074 -15.59 -13.95 2.69
CA SER A 1074 -16.84 -14.10 3.43
C SER A 1074 -17.51 -12.75 3.72
N VAL A 1075 -16.73 -11.70 3.98
CA VAL A 1075 -17.23 -10.33 4.11
C VAL A 1075 -17.79 -9.79 2.80
N MET A 1076 -17.13 -10.03 1.67
CA MET A 1076 -17.65 -9.69 0.33
C MET A 1076 -18.92 -10.49 -0.03
N GLY A 1077 -19.17 -11.61 0.65
CA GLY A 1077 -20.39 -12.40 0.51
C GLY A 1077 -20.32 -13.54 -0.49
N PHE A 1078 -19.12 -13.94 -0.91
CA PHE A 1078 -18.90 -15.09 -1.79
C PHE A 1078 -17.52 -15.71 -1.57
N TYR A 1079 -17.36 -17.00 -1.84
CA TYR A 1079 -16.13 -17.74 -1.54
C TYR A 1079 -15.68 -18.66 -2.67
N PRO A 1080 -14.36 -18.76 -2.96
CA PRO A 1080 -13.80 -19.67 -3.96
C PRO A 1080 -13.79 -21.11 -3.42
N LEU A 1081 -14.94 -21.78 -3.42
CA LEU A 1081 -15.08 -23.12 -2.83
C LEU A 1081 -14.06 -24.13 -3.37
N VAL A 1082 -13.77 -24.07 -4.68
CA VAL A 1082 -12.82 -24.96 -5.34
C VAL A 1082 -12.01 -24.15 -6.36
N PRO A 1083 -10.67 -24.15 -6.28
CA PRO A 1083 -9.81 -23.53 -7.29
C PRO A 1083 -10.03 -24.19 -8.65
N ALA A 1084 -9.77 -23.50 -9.76
CA ALA A 1084 -9.95 -23.97 -11.13
C ALA A 1084 -11.41 -24.25 -11.56
N SER A 1085 -12.41 -23.93 -10.74
CA SER A 1085 -13.84 -23.97 -11.11
C SER A 1085 -14.31 -22.78 -11.97
N ASN A 1086 -13.53 -21.70 -11.98
CA ASN A 1086 -13.93 -20.39 -12.52
C ASN A 1086 -15.15 -19.76 -11.81
N GLN A 1087 -15.53 -20.26 -10.64
CA GLN A 1087 -16.76 -19.88 -9.94
C GLN A 1087 -16.51 -19.62 -8.45
N TYR A 1088 -17.41 -18.83 -7.86
CA TYR A 1088 -17.48 -18.54 -6.43
C TYR A 1088 -18.89 -18.89 -5.94
N VAL A 1089 -18.98 -19.43 -4.73
CA VAL A 1089 -20.24 -19.75 -4.06
C VAL A 1089 -20.70 -18.52 -3.27
N ILE A 1090 -21.92 -18.06 -3.52
CA ILE A 1090 -22.54 -16.93 -2.85
C ILE A 1090 -22.98 -17.35 -1.45
N GLY A 1091 -22.58 -16.57 -0.44
CA GLY A 1091 -23.04 -16.68 0.94
C GLY A 1091 -23.97 -15.53 1.30
N ALA A 1092 -23.50 -14.63 2.17
CA ALA A 1092 -24.13 -13.35 2.46
C ALA A 1092 -23.05 -12.30 2.72
N ALA A 1093 -23.19 -11.12 2.11
CA ALA A 1093 -22.27 -10.02 2.35
C ALA A 1093 -22.37 -9.50 3.79
N GLN A 1094 -21.23 -9.28 4.44
CA GLN A 1094 -21.20 -8.97 5.87
C GLN A 1094 -21.29 -7.48 6.17
N PHE A 1095 -21.03 -6.63 5.18
CA PHE A 1095 -21.09 -5.17 5.29
C PHE A 1095 -22.20 -4.57 4.40
N PRO A 1096 -22.72 -3.37 4.75
CA PRO A 1096 -23.77 -2.72 3.96
C PRO A 1096 -23.33 -2.35 2.53
N SER A 1097 -22.08 -1.92 2.38
CA SER A 1097 -21.53 -1.52 1.08
C SER A 1097 -20.02 -1.76 1.05
N LEU A 1098 -19.55 -2.36 -0.04
CA LEU A 1098 -18.14 -2.58 -0.33
C LEU A 1098 -17.89 -2.38 -1.82
N LYS A 1099 -16.77 -1.77 -2.19
CA LYS A 1099 -16.39 -1.50 -3.59
C LYS A 1099 -14.98 -1.99 -3.88
N ILE A 1100 -14.86 -2.90 -4.84
CA ILE A 1100 -13.60 -3.56 -5.22
C ILE A 1100 -13.12 -2.99 -6.55
N GLU A 1101 -11.89 -2.50 -6.62
CA GLU A 1101 -11.20 -2.20 -7.87
C GLU A 1101 -10.64 -3.49 -8.48
N VAL A 1102 -11.41 -4.10 -9.38
CA VAL A 1102 -11.06 -5.38 -10.02
C VAL A 1102 -10.11 -5.21 -11.20
N GLN A 1103 -10.11 -4.03 -11.81
CA GLN A 1103 -9.12 -3.57 -12.80
C GLN A 1103 -8.97 -2.06 -12.62
N LYS A 1104 -7.88 -1.47 -13.10
CA LYS A 1104 -7.62 -0.04 -12.92
C LYS A 1104 -8.82 0.81 -13.39
N GLY A 1105 -9.45 1.55 -12.48
CA GLY A 1105 -10.62 2.39 -12.74
C GLY A 1105 -11.95 1.63 -12.95
N LYS A 1106 -11.97 0.30 -12.75
CA LYS A 1106 -13.12 -0.57 -12.94
C LYS A 1106 -13.51 -1.24 -11.64
N TYR A 1107 -14.78 -1.14 -11.29
CA TYR A 1107 -15.25 -1.51 -9.96
C TYR A 1107 -16.33 -2.58 -9.98
N PHE A 1108 -16.24 -3.50 -9.01
CA PHE A 1108 -17.31 -4.41 -8.63
C PHE A 1108 -17.81 -3.99 -7.25
N GLU A 1109 -19.07 -3.59 -7.17
CA GLU A 1109 -19.72 -3.14 -5.95
C GLU A 1109 -20.57 -4.25 -5.35
N VAL A 1110 -20.47 -4.45 -4.04
CA VAL A 1110 -21.35 -5.31 -3.25
C VAL A 1110 -22.23 -4.42 -2.39
N LYS A 1111 -23.55 -4.57 -2.51
CA LYS A 1111 -24.54 -3.80 -1.74
C LYS A 1111 -25.45 -4.73 -0.97
N SER A 1112 -25.67 -4.45 0.30
CA SER A 1112 -26.52 -5.25 1.20
C SER A 1112 -27.60 -4.35 1.81
N GLY A 1113 -28.68 -4.13 1.07
CA GLY A 1113 -29.75 -3.22 1.48
C GLY A 1113 -30.42 -3.69 2.77
N ASN A 1114 -30.62 -2.76 3.72
CA ASN A 1114 -31.25 -3.00 5.03
C ASN A 1114 -30.53 -4.01 5.93
N LEU A 1115 -29.25 -4.30 5.70
CA LEU A 1115 -28.47 -5.19 6.56
C LEU A 1115 -28.47 -4.70 8.03
N SER A 1116 -28.83 -5.59 8.96
CA SER A 1116 -28.81 -5.36 10.40
C SER A 1116 -28.78 -6.68 11.17
N GLU A 1117 -28.63 -6.63 12.50
CA GLU A 1117 -28.79 -7.79 13.40
C GLU A 1117 -30.12 -8.53 13.19
N LYS A 1118 -31.17 -7.79 12.84
CA LYS A 1118 -32.49 -8.35 12.52
C LYS A 1118 -32.51 -8.90 11.09
N ASN A 1119 -32.13 -8.09 10.10
CA ASN A 1119 -32.17 -8.47 8.69
C ASN A 1119 -30.87 -9.16 8.26
N ARG A 1120 -30.68 -10.40 8.74
CA ARG A 1120 -29.44 -11.18 8.54
C ARG A 1120 -29.49 -12.14 7.35
N TYR A 1121 -30.70 -12.47 6.86
CA TYR A 1121 -30.91 -13.46 5.80
C TYR A 1121 -31.02 -12.81 4.43
N VAL A 1122 -30.69 -13.56 3.38
CA VAL A 1122 -30.78 -13.10 1.99
C VAL A 1122 -32.11 -13.54 1.40
N LYS A 1123 -32.95 -12.58 0.99
CA LYS A 1123 -34.21 -12.84 0.27
C LYS A 1123 -33.98 -13.11 -1.21
N ALA A 1124 -33.11 -12.32 -1.84
CA ALA A 1124 -32.76 -12.43 -3.25
C ALA A 1124 -31.39 -11.79 -3.50
N VAL A 1125 -30.72 -12.23 -4.58
CA VAL A 1125 -29.45 -11.65 -5.04
C VAL A 1125 -29.61 -11.20 -6.49
N PHE A 1126 -29.11 -10.01 -6.81
CA PHE A 1126 -29.12 -9.45 -8.16
C PHE A 1126 -27.69 -9.18 -8.62
N LEU A 1127 -27.39 -9.51 -9.88
CA LEU A 1127 -26.18 -9.10 -10.55
C LEU A 1127 -26.56 -8.12 -11.66
N ASN A 1128 -26.12 -6.87 -11.55
CA ASN A 1128 -26.45 -5.80 -12.50
C ASN A 1128 -27.97 -5.66 -12.74
N GLY A 1129 -28.76 -5.76 -11.68
CA GLY A 1129 -30.23 -5.68 -11.73
C GLY A 1129 -30.94 -6.97 -12.16
N ILE A 1130 -30.21 -8.04 -12.47
CA ILE A 1130 -30.78 -9.33 -12.89
C ILE A 1130 -30.80 -10.30 -11.70
N LYS A 1131 -31.98 -10.81 -11.32
CA LYS A 1131 -32.12 -11.80 -10.22
C LYS A 1131 -31.32 -13.07 -10.56
N LEU A 1132 -30.41 -13.46 -9.68
CA LEU A 1132 -29.69 -14.72 -9.79
C LEU A 1132 -30.58 -15.89 -9.35
N ARG A 1133 -30.60 -16.94 -10.18
CA ARG A 1133 -31.26 -18.23 -9.87
C ARG A 1133 -30.27 -19.32 -9.45
N SER A 1134 -29.00 -18.96 -9.32
CA SER A 1134 -27.92 -19.84 -8.91
C SER A 1134 -27.13 -19.16 -7.80
N PHE A 1135 -26.67 -19.94 -6.83
CA PHE A 1135 -25.71 -19.50 -5.83
C PHE A 1135 -24.26 -19.46 -6.35
N LEU A 1136 -24.03 -19.66 -7.65
CA LEU A 1136 -22.72 -19.60 -8.27
C LEU A 1136 -22.57 -18.32 -9.10
N ILE A 1137 -21.48 -17.61 -8.88
CA ILE A 1137 -21.07 -16.45 -9.70
C ILE A 1137 -19.72 -16.74 -10.34
N SER A 1138 -19.56 -16.40 -11.62
CA SER A 1138 -18.30 -16.65 -12.34
C SER A 1138 -17.24 -15.58 -12.02
N HIS A 1139 -15.97 -15.94 -12.14
CA HIS A 1139 -14.88 -14.97 -12.06
C HIS A 1139 -15.02 -13.83 -13.08
N ALA A 1140 -15.39 -14.17 -14.32
CA ALA A 1140 -15.67 -13.19 -15.37
C ALA A 1140 -16.75 -12.18 -14.96
N ALA A 1141 -17.82 -12.61 -14.28
CA ALA A 1141 -18.87 -11.72 -13.81
C ALA A 1141 -18.38 -10.70 -12.77
N ILE A 1142 -17.37 -11.05 -11.96
CA ILE A 1142 -16.77 -10.16 -10.97
C ILE A 1142 -15.78 -9.19 -11.64
N VAL A 1143 -14.81 -9.71 -12.40
CA VAL A 1143 -13.76 -8.87 -13.03
C VAL A 1143 -14.29 -7.99 -14.16
N ASN A 1144 -15.50 -8.28 -14.67
CA ASN A 1144 -16.22 -7.39 -15.57
C ASN A 1144 -16.83 -6.16 -14.89
N GLY A 1145 -16.72 -6.05 -13.56
CA GLY A 1145 -17.29 -4.96 -12.79
C GLY A 1145 -18.82 -5.02 -12.73
N GLY A 1146 -19.42 -4.03 -12.10
CA GLY A 1146 -20.87 -3.95 -11.91
C GLY A 1146 -21.28 -4.02 -10.45
N VAL A 1147 -22.50 -4.47 -10.18
CA VAL A 1147 -23.11 -4.47 -8.83
C VAL A 1147 -23.69 -5.84 -8.51
N LEU A 1148 -23.26 -6.41 -7.38
CA LEU A 1148 -23.89 -7.56 -6.72
C LEU A 1148 -24.71 -7.05 -5.53
N GLU A 1149 -26.03 -7.12 -5.64
CA GLU A 1149 -26.96 -6.60 -4.65
C GLU A 1149 -27.66 -7.74 -3.90
N PHE A 1150 -27.54 -7.71 -2.57
CA PHE A 1150 -28.22 -8.59 -1.64
C PHE A 1150 -29.43 -7.85 -1.06
N VAL A 1151 -30.62 -8.43 -1.26
CA VAL A 1151 -31.85 -7.97 -0.59
C VAL A 1151 -31.97 -8.72 0.73
N MET A 1152 -31.76 -8.02 1.85
CA MET A 1152 -31.76 -8.62 3.18
C MET A 1152 -33.19 -8.72 3.78
N THR A 1153 -33.40 -9.69 4.66
CA THR A 1153 -34.69 -9.95 5.34
C THR A 1153 -34.47 -10.57 6.73
N ASP A 1154 -35.50 -10.55 7.57
CA ASP A 1154 -35.46 -11.03 8.96
C ASP A 1154 -35.88 -12.50 9.14
N GLN A 1155 -36.25 -13.19 8.07
CA GLN A 1155 -36.65 -14.60 8.07
C GLN A 1155 -35.81 -15.43 7.09
N PRO A 1156 -35.51 -16.70 7.39
CA PRO A 1156 -34.94 -17.64 6.42
C PRO A 1156 -35.71 -17.64 5.10
N SER A 1157 -34.99 -17.70 3.97
CA SER A 1157 -35.57 -17.63 2.63
C SER A 1157 -34.84 -18.56 1.66
N GLU A 1158 -35.57 -19.08 0.67
CA GLU A 1158 -35.00 -19.81 -0.46
C GLU A 1158 -34.46 -18.83 -1.51
N SER A 1159 -33.32 -18.19 -1.20
CA SER A 1159 -32.79 -17.02 -1.92
C SER A 1159 -32.63 -17.18 -3.44
N PHE A 1160 -32.47 -18.41 -3.92
CA PHE A 1160 -32.17 -18.76 -5.31
C PHE A 1160 -33.27 -19.54 -6.02
N LYS A 1161 -34.40 -19.83 -5.34
CA LYS A 1161 -35.56 -20.47 -5.97
C LYS A 1161 -36.50 -19.44 -6.64
#